data_AF-A0A5C7ND91-F1
#
_entry.id   AF-A0A5C7ND91-F1
#
_cell.length_a   1.000
_cell.length_b   1.000
_cell.length_c   1.000
_cell.angle_alpha   90.00
_cell.angle_beta   90.00
_cell.angle_gamma   90.00
#
_symmetry.space_group_name_H-M   'P 1'
#
loop_
_entity.id
_entity.type
_entity.pdbx_description
1 polymer ?
#
loop_
_entity_poly.entity_id
_entity_poly.type
_entity_poly.pdbx_seq_one_letter_code
_entity_poly.pdbx_strand_id
1 'polypeptide(L)'
;MALTPGQYYIRFCKTATVFLLGFFVTVQSAHAQNPATIDPNAPNIPILPTPTQMPPAQLYNVLKDNNPPGSKKTGDDNNKALKDRIEKDSLVKETTPQSMNPTEETYGMHLFRSGVVASITELSTPPLDYPIGVYDQIIVSLWNGAEATLDYTVARDGSIFPASIGKIYLQGLTFENVRSLLTQRFKAYVPPTTNISVSLGQPRTISVNVAGEVKNQGPVTVSAFTNAFNVIALAGGPTDMANLREIQIKRNGRVIDVLDVYKYLTTGDFGKHIYLENNDFVILLPAEKKVKAEGRFKRPMFYQLKKDEGMKALLRYSGGLQNDAFSSGVKVYRTELEKQIIKDVNATAIINPTQSKQLRDQDFELNDGDIVKVIAINPGLINKVEMKGEVSYPGQYEIRKGDKLFDLINRAGGITRNTYLPRAYIFRGGGDSTNIKASKVEVNLSGITTNDTASIYNVELFPNDQVLLFSANQFADRQYVEIFGEVRKEGRVYKYGGMTLQDLIYLSGGLKQSAEYGRVEISSVVDVDSAKGMQQPTRTVLKTIRISPNLEIDSVSSQIVLRPYDQIYIRKNPTFELQQLVQINGLVQYSGPYPRLSKYERLSSYIERAGGLKENADLSGAILYRKKTQYYRDNVTNKVASLTDSIGSIVLDSAQKKLSEVAKEPVSIDLYRALKYKNSKYDIILQEGDVVFIPEINPFVNVEGNVQSPLKLTYDKEHSNVGYYVDKAGGYGIRPWRRRIFVTYANGKSKRTFNLFFIHFYPRVKEGSTIHVPVRPEGAEVTDAVVQVALSSIPIAVAAFIAKIIQ
;
A
#
# COMPACT_ATOMS: atom_id res chain seq x y z
N MET A 1 40.34 -25.81 85.20
CA MET A 1 40.52 -24.36 84.97
C MET A 1 40.19 -24.08 83.51
N ALA A 2 39.19 -23.25 83.28
CA ALA A 2 38.59 -23.00 81.98
C ALA A 2 39.40 -21.98 81.15
N LEU A 3 39.49 -22.21 79.84
CA LEU A 3 39.94 -21.24 78.84
C LEU A 3 38.83 -21.06 77.79
N THR A 4 38.67 -19.82 77.32
CA THR A 4 37.51 -19.25 76.63
C THR A 4 37.54 -19.37 75.08
N PRO A 5 36.40 -19.09 74.39
CA PRO A 5 36.12 -19.50 72.99
C PRO A 5 36.90 -18.79 71.86
N GLY A 6 38.02 -18.11 72.16
CA GLY A 6 38.86 -17.45 71.15
C GLY A 6 39.99 -18.32 70.60
N GLN A 7 40.33 -19.43 71.27
CA GLN A 7 41.50 -20.26 70.93
C GLN A 7 41.23 -21.40 69.94
N TYR A 8 39.97 -21.62 69.51
CA TYR A 8 39.63 -22.63 68.51
C TYR A 8 39.82 -22.18 67.06
N TYR A 9 39.80 -20.87 66.78
CA TYR A 9 39.83 -20.37 65.40
C TYR A 9 41.24 -20.33 64.77
N ILE A 10 42.29 -20.24 65.60
CA ILE A 10 43.68 -20.11 65.12
C ILE A 10 44.34 -21.49 64.83
N ARG A 11 43.78 -22.60 65.34
CA ARG A 11 44.28 -23.96 65.04
C ARG A 11 43.63 -24.62 63.82
N PHE A 12 42.50 -24.13 63.32
CA PHE A 12 41.86 -24.69 62.12
C PHE A 12 42.42 -24.11 60.80
N CYS A 13 42.98 -22.89 60.83
CA CYS A 13 43.58 -22.26 59.64
C CYS A 13 45.05 -22.64 59.39
N LYS A 14 45.68 -23.45 60.24
CA LYS A 14 47.09 -23.91 60.05
C LYS A 14 47.24 -25.33 59.51
N THR A 15 46.14 -26.08 59.32
CA THR A 15 46.16 -27.44 58.73
C THR A 15 45.67 -27.49 57.29
N ALA A 16 45.15 -26.39 56.72
CA ALA A 16 44.74 -26.31 55.31
C ALA A 16 45.85 -25.83 54.35
N THR A 17 47.03 -25.45 54.87
CA THR A 17 48.11 -24.79 54.11
C THR A 17 49.34 -25.67 53.89
N VAL A 18 49.24 -26.99 54.06
CA VAL A 18 50.35 -27.95 53.85
C VAL A 18 50.05 -28.99 52.75
N PHE A 19 48.87 -28.95 52.12
CA PHE A 19 48.56 -29.82 50.97
C PHE A 19 48.81 -29.16 49.59
N LEU A 20 49.54 -28.03 49.59
CA LEU A 20 49.68 -27.17 48.43
C LEU A 20 51.14 -26.70 48.27
N LEU A 21 52.09 -27.65 48.22
CA LEU A 21 53.41 -27.41 47.61
C LEU A 21 54.16 -28.76 47.49
N GLY A 22 54.24 -29.29 46.27
CA GLY A 22 55.10 -30.44 45.97
C GLY A 22 54.52 -31.38 44.92
N PHE A 23 54.46 -30.92 43.66
CA PHE A 23 54.84 -31.72 42.48
C PHE A 23 54.72 -30.86 41.21
N PHE A 24 55.76 -30.07 40.96
CA PHE A 24 56.17 -29.44 39.69
C PHE A 24 57.69 -29.71 39.67
N VAL A 25 58.40 -30.24 38.66
CA VAL A 25 58.45 -30.03 37.20
C VAL A 25 59.21 -31.24 36.60
N THR A 26 58.84 -31.87 35.48
CA THR A 26 59.26 -31.65 34.06
C THR A 26 58.70 -32.86 33.26
N VAL A 27 58.06 -32.72 32.09
CA VAL A 27 58.65 -32.63 30.73
C VAL A 27 57.65 -31.96 29.75
N GLN A 28 58.21 -31.35 28.71
CA GLN A 28 57.70 -30.43 27.67
C GLN A 28 56.50 -30.85 26.79
N SER A 29 55.67 -29.82 26.52
CA SER A 29 54.92 -29.38 25.32
C SER A 29 54.57 -30.30 24.14
N ALA A 30 53.26 -30.38 23.85
CA ALA A 30 52.68 -30.19 22.51
C ALA A 30 51.22 -29.68 22.62
N HIS A 31 50.86 -28.66 21.85
CA HIS A 31 49.50 -28.10 21.77
C HIS A 31 48.59 -28.98 20.90
N ALA A 32 47.43 -29.38 21.43
CA ALA A 32 46.28 -29.79 20.64
C ALA A 32 44.98 -29.50 21.42
N GLN A 33 44.12 -28.67 20.82
CA GLN A 33 42.74 -28.48 21.25
C GLN A 33 41.93 -29.76 21.03
N ASN A 34 41.02 -30.05 21.95
CA ASN A 34 40.02 -31.12 21.83
C ASN A 34 38.69 -30.63 22.47
N PRO A 35 37.54 -31.24 22.14
CA PRO A 35 36.55 -30.63 21.27
C PRO A 35 35.25 -30.25 21.98
N ALA A 36 34.47 -29.38 21.32
CA ALA A 36 33.13 -28.99 21.72
C ALA A 36 32.12 -30.15 21.54
N THR A 37 31.26 -30.30 22.54
CA THR A 37 30.12 -31.22 22.60
C THR A 37 28.99 -30.78 21.67
N ILE A 38 28.46 -31.72 20.88
CA ILE A 38 27.34 -31.56 19.94
C ILE A 38 25.99 -31.76 20.68
N ASP A 39 25.03 -30.89 20.38
CA ASP A 39 23.64 -30.93 20.86
C ASP A 39 22.83 -32.03 20.14
N PRO A 40 22.15 -32.94 20.84
CA PRO A 40 21.42 -34.06 20.23
C PRO A 40 20.04 -33.71 19.63
N ASN A 41 19.63 -32.44 19.56
CA ASN A 41 18.34 -32.03 18.96
C ASN A 41 18.45 -31.15 17.71
N ALA A 42 19.57 -31.15 16.99
CA ALA A 42 19.67 -30.48 15.70
C ALA A 42 18.79 -31.20 14.64
N PRO A 43 17.89 -30.49 13.91
CA PRO A 43 17.16 -31.09 12.81
C PRO A 43 18.14 -31.48 11.70
N ASN A 44 17.99 -32.72 11.19
CA ASN A 44 18.87 -33.29 10.19
C ASN A 44 18.66 -32.59 8.84
N ILE A 45 19.57 -31.67 8.48
CA ILE A 45 19.57 -31.02 7.17
C ILE A 45 20.26 -31.97 6.19
N PRO A 46 19.59 -32.45 5.12
CA PRO A 46 20.26 -33.25 4.11
C PRO A 46 21.29 -32.38 3.37
N ILE A 47 22.53 -32.86 3.35
CA ILE A 47 23.63 -32.26 2.58
C ILE A 47 23.31 -32.49 1.09
N LEU A 48 23.04 -31.41 0.35
CA LEU A 48 22.88 -31.45 -1.11
C LEU A 48 24.26 -31.61 -1.78
N PRO A 49 24.43 -32.53 -2.75
CA PRO A 49 25.66 -32.66 -3.50
C PRO A 49 25.88 -31.46 -4.44
N THR A 50 27.15 -31.09 -4.60
CA THR A 50 27.65 -30.07 -5.54
C THR A 50 27.28 -30.44 -7.00
N PRO A 51 26.88 -29.48 -7.86
CA PRO A 51 26.18 -29.73 -9.14
C PRO A 51 27.10 -30.15 -10.30
N THR A 52 28.12 -30.96 -10.06
CA THR A 52 29.06 -31.43 -11.08
C THR A 52 29.09 -32.95 -11.26
N GLN A 53 28.24 -33.70 -10.55
CA GLN A 53 28.21 -35.19 -10.63
C GLN A 53 26.80 -35.81 -10.67
N MET A 54 25.80 -35.17 -11.29
CA MET A 54 24.46 -35.78 -11.46
C MET A 54 24.16 -36.20 -12.90
N PRO A 55 23.61 -37.40 -13.16
CA PRO A 55 23.15 -37.81 -14.49
C PRO A 55 21.96 -36.96 -14.99
N PRO A 56 21.80 -36.75 -16.32
CA PRO A 56 20.80 -35.83 -16.88
C PRO A 56 19.34 -36.12 -16.47
N ALA A 57 19.00 -37.39 -16.24
CA ALA A 57 17.66 -37.81 -15.83
C ALA A 57 17.29 -37.36 -14.39
N GLN A 58 18.28 -37.16 -13.52
CA GLN A 58 18.04 -36.65 -12.15
C GLN A 58 17.96 -35.12 -12.12
N LEU A 59 18.69 -34.43 -13.00
CA LEU A 59 18.60 -32.97 -13.15
C LEU A 59 17.21 -32.54 -13.65
N TYR A 60 16.59 -33.31 -14.53
CA TYR A 60 15.24 -33.02 -15.05
C TYR A 60 14.14 -33.12 -13.96
N ASN A 61 14.28 -34.03 -13.00
CA ASN A 61 13.31 -34.21 -11.92
C ASN A 61 13.44 -33.17 -10.80
N VAL A 62 14.63 -32.58 -10.61
CA VAL A 62 14.83 -31.46 -9.67
C VAL A 62 14.35 -30.13 -10.27
N LEU A 63 14.35 -29.99 -11.60
CA LEU A 63 13.92 -28.78 -12.32
C LEU A 63 12.43 -28.75 -12.67
N LYS A 64 11.68 -29.83 -12.43
CA LYS A 64 10.25 -29.89 -12.74
C LYS A 64 9.42 -29.35 -11.56
N ASP A 65 8.83 -28.17 -11.75
CA ASP A 65 7.93 -27.49 -10.81
C ASP A 65 6.66 -28.34 -10.60
N ASN A 66 6.48 -28.89 -9.38
CA ASN A 66 5.32 -29.69 -8.98
C ASN A 66 4.41 -28.91 -8.02
N ASN A 67 4.06 -27.66 -8.37
CA ASN A 67 3.01 -26.94 -7.66
C ASN A 67 1.62 -27.20 -8.29
N PRO A 68 0.57 -27.51 -7.50
CA PRO A 68 -0.80 -27.53 -8.00
C PRO A 68 -1.26 -26.11 -8.35
N PRO A 69 -2.17 -25.94 -9.33
CA PRO A 69 -2.53 -24.63 -9.84
C PRO A 69 -3.33 -23.86 -8.78
N GLY A 70 -2.72 -22.85 -8.15
CA GLY A 70 -3.46 -21.90 -7.30
C GLY A 70 -2.72 -21.17 -6.15
N SER A 71 -1.43 -21.41 -5.89
CA SER A 71 -0.73 -20.71 -4.79
C SER A 71 0.20 -19.60 -5.29
N LYS A 72 0.02 -18.39 -4.73
CA LYS A 72 0.80 -17.17 -5.03
C LYS A 72 2.24 -17.30 -4.53
N LYS A 73 3.21 -16.94 -5.40
CA LYS A 73 4.64 -16.92 -5.09
C LYS A 73 5.00 -15.73 -4.19
N THR A 74 5.45 -16.00 -2.96
CA THR A 74 5.85 -15.03 -1.92
C THR A 74 7.28 -14.45 -2.10
N GLY A 75 7.82 -14.47 -3.32
CA GLY A 75 9.14 -13.90 -3.64
C GLY A 75 9.12 -12.66 -4.55
N ASP A 76 8.02 -12.43 -5.28
CA ASP A 76 7.90 -11.30 -6.21
C ASP A 76 7.40 -10.01 -5.54
N ASP A 77 6.80 -10.11 -4.34
CA ASP A 77 6.09 -8.98 -3.75
C ASP A 77 7.00 -7.91 -3.11
N ASN A 78 8.23 -8.25 -2.71
CA ASN A 78 9.16 -7.24 -2.16
C ASN A 78 9.88 -6.43 -3.23
N ASN A 79 10.15 -7.01 -4.41
CA ASN A 79 10.67 -6.26 -5.56
C ASN A 79 9.56 -5.55 -6.33
N LYS A 80 8.32 -6.05 -6.28
CA LYS A 80 7.15 -5.33 -6.80
C LYS A 80 6.74 -4.18 -5.90
N ALA A 81 6.80 -4.32 -4.58
CA ALA A 81 6.54 -3.20 -3.66
C ALA A 81 7.65 -2.13 -3.68
N LEU A 82 8.92 -2.50 -3.89
CA LEU A 82 9.99 -1.52 -4.13
C LEU A 82 9.93 -0.91 -5.54
N LYS A 83 9.63 -1.68 -6.60
CA LYS A 83 9.40 -1.13 -7.95
C LYS A 83 8.16 -0.24 -7.99
N ASP A 84 7.06 -0.63 -7.35
CA ASP A 84 5.82 0.15 -7.29
C ASP A 84 5.98 1.40 -6.40
N ARG A 85 6.88 1.41 -5.41
CA ARG A 85 7.25 2.62 -4.65
C ARG A 85 8.22 3.52 -5.41
N ILE A 86 9.19 2.95 -6.12
CA ILE A 86 10.12 3.71 -6.97
C ILE A 86 9.40 4.29 -8.20
N GLU A 87 8.44 3.56 -8.79
CA GLU A 87 7.56 4.06 -9.86
C GLU A 87 6.50 5.03 -9.34
N LYS A 88 5.98 4.89 -8.09
CA LYS A 88 5.04 5.87 -7.50
C LYS A 88 5.69 7.19 -7.08
N ASP A 89 6.93 7.19 -6.59
CA ASP A 89 7.63 8.44 -6.26
C ASP A 89 8.24 9.10 -7.51
N SER A 90 8.39 8.36 -8.62
CA SER A 90 8.79 8.92 -9.93
C SER A 90 7.61 9.38 -10.78
N LEU A 91 6.40 8.89 -10.50
CA LEU A 91 5.16 9.35 -11.10
C LEU A 91 4.42 10.25 -10.11
N VAL A 92 4.92 11.49 -9.99
CA VAL A 92 3.99 12.61 -9.80
C VAL A 92 3.00 12.50 -10.93
N LYS A 93 1.82 11.94 -10.62
CA LYS A 93 0.68 11.89 -11.50
C LYS A 93 0.16 13.32 -11.61
N GLU A 94 0.92 14.16 -12.32
CA GLU A 94 0.33 15.30 -12.99
C GLU A 94 -0.81 14.72 -13.80
N THR A 95 -2.00 15.22 -13.52
CA THR A 95 -3.23 15.01 -14.27
C THR A 95 -3.01 15.39 -15.73
N THR A 96 -2.34 14.50 -16.45
CA THR A 96 -2.26 14.51 -17.91
C THR A 96 -3.62 14.04 -18.39
N PRO A 97 -4.34 14.78 -19.24
CA PRO A 97 -5.59 14.31 -19.81
C PRO A 97 -5.32 12.98 -20.49
N GLN A 98 -5.93 11.91 -19.98
CA GLN A 98 -5.86 10.59 -20.60
C GLN A 98 -6.23 10.75 -22.07
N SER A 99 -5.30 10.37 -22.95
CA SER A 99 -5.58 10.16 -24.37
C SER A 99 -6.81 9.27 -24.43
N MET A 100 -7.90 9.74 -25.05
CA MET A 100 -8.99 8.84 -25.42
C MET A 100 -8.37 7.66 -26.17
N ASN A 101 -8.66 6.44 -25.75
CA ASN A 101 -8.26 5.26 -26.53
C ASN A 101 -8.89 5.43 -27.92
N PRO A 102 -8.13 5.25 -29.01
CA PRO A 102 -8.68 5.33 -30.35
C PRO A 102 -9.86 4.36 -30.43
N THR A 103 -11.02 4.83 -30.88
CA THR A 103 -12.10 3.90 -31.20
C THR A 103 -11.62 3.03 -32.36
N GLU A 104 -11.86 1.73 -32.31
CA GLU A 104 -11.59 0.81 -33.43
C GLU A 104 -12.55 1.07 -34.63
N GLU A 105 -13.24 2.21 -34.63
CA GLU A 105 -14.29 2.55 -35.58
C GLU A 105 -13.73 3.33 -36.77
N THR A 106 -14.39 3.19 -37.92
CA THR A 106 -14.02 3.94 -39.14
C THR A 106 -14.88 5.19 -39.27
N TYR A 107 -14.26 6.32 -39.62
CA TYR A 107 -14.96 7.59 -39.77
C TYR A 107 -16.05 7.47 -40.84
N GLY A 108 -17.24 7.95 -40.50
CA GLY A 108 -18.45 7.81 -41.32
C GLY A 108 -19.34 6.62 -40.98
N MET A 109 -18.86 5.61 -40.23
CA MET A 109 -19.66 4.42 -39.95
C MET A 109 -20.87 4.61 -39.05
N HIS A 110 -20.81 5.59 -38.18
CA HIS A 110 -21.92 5.91 -37.29
C HIS A 110 -23.17 6.38 -38.03
N LEU A 111 -23.03 6.92 -39.25
CA LEU A 111 -24.15 7.36 -40.08
C LEU A 111 -25.20 6.26 -40.29
N PHE A 112 -24.76 5.00 -40.31
CA PHE A 112 -25.61 3.83 -40.60
C PHE A 112 -26.02 3.05 -39.35
N ARG A 113 -25.54 3.42 -38.14
CA ARG A 113 -25.84 2.71 -36.88
C ARG A 113 -27.01 3.34 -36.11
N SER A 114 -27.06 4.67 -36.04
CA SER A 114 -28.11 5.41 -35.34
C SER A 114 -29.20 5.82 -36.33
N GLY A 115 -30.14 4.90 -36.58
CA GLY A 115 -31.44 5.12 -37.20
C GLY A 115 -31.71 6.44 -37.92
N VAL A 116 -31.20 6.59 -39.14
CA VAL A 116 -31.93 7.34 -40.18
C VAL A 116 -33.05 6.43 -40.71
N VAL A 117 -33.88 5.94 -39.79
CA VAL A 117 -35.25 5.52 -40.07
C VAL A 117 -36.11 6.72 -39.69
N ALA A 118 -35.86 7.86 -40.33
CA ALA A 118 -36.96 8.78 -40.55
C ALA A 118 -37.90 7.99 -41.46
N SER A 119 -38.95 7.41 -40.88
CA SER A 119 -40.05 6.86 -41.64
C SER A 119 -40.52 7.99 -42.55
N ILE A 120 -40.15 7.93 -43.83
CA ILE A 120 -40.46 8.93 -44.86
C ILE A 120 -41.95 8.89 -45.23
N THR A 121 -42.79 8.33 -44.35
CA THR A 121 -44.24 8.30 -44.46
C THR A 121 -44.85 9.71 -44.48
N GLU A 122 -44.11 10.75 -44.10
CA GLU A 122 -44.62 12.13 -44.06
C GLU A 122 -43.69 13.13 -44.77
N LEU A 123 -43.48 12.96 -46.08
CA LEU A 123 -43.18 14.13 -46.92
C LEU A 123 -44.51 14.88 -47.13
N SER A 124 -44.70 15.99 -46.41
CA SER A 124 -45.94 16.79 -46.48
C SER A 124 -46.17 17.40 -47.88
N THR A 125 -45.14 17.45 -48.73
CA THR A 125 -45.25 17.72 -50.17
C THR A 125 -44.10 17.03 -50.92
N PRO A 126 -44.35 16.38 -52.07
CA PRO A 126 -43.32 15.79 -52.90
C PRO A 126 -42.42 16.88 -53.53
N PRO A 127 -41.13 16.61 -53.77
CA PRO A 127 -40.28 17.48 -54.59
C PRO A 127 -40.87 17.68 -55.99
N LEU A 128 -40.78 18.90 -56.53
CA LEU A 128 -41.36 19.26 -57.83
C LEU A 128 -40.71 18.53 -59.01
N ASP A 129 -39.45 18.14 -58.85
CA ASP A 129 -38.63 17.41 -59.81
C ASP A 129 -38.77 15.89 -59.72
N TYR A 130 -39.58 15.37 -58.79
CA TYR A 130 -39.82 13.93 -58.64
C TYR A 130 -40.43 13.32 -59.92
N PRO A 131 -39.81 12.28 -60.51
CA PRO A 131 -40.34 11.63 -61.71
C PRO A 131 -41.48 10.66 -61.36
N ILE A 132 -42.68 10.99 -61.84
CA ILE A 132 -43.88 10.17 -61.67
C ILE A 132 -43.77 8.87 -62.45
N GLY A 133 -44.31 7.80 -61.90
CA GLY A 133 -44.23 6.46 -62.46
C GLY A 133 -45.35 5.57 -61.94
N VAL A 134 -45.30 4.32 -62.39
CA VAL A 134 -46.36 3.34 -62.14
C VAL A 134 -46.54 3.13 -60.63
N TYR A 135 -47.81 3.09 -60.19
CA TYR A 135 -48.24 2.96 -58.80
C TYR A 135 -48.10 4.21 -57.92
N ASP A 136 -47.61 5.34 -58.43
CA ASP A 136 -47.73 6.60 -57.69
C ASP A 136 -49.20 6.99 -57.56
N GLN A 137 -49.58 7.53 -56.41
CA GLN A 137 -50.92 8.06 -56.17
C GLN A 137 -50.94 9.58 -56.38
N ILE A 138 -51.84 10.05 -57.23
CA ILE A 138 -52.06 11.47 -57.51
C ILE A 138 -53.43 11.85 -56.96
N ILE A 139 -53.47 12.90 -56.13
CA ILE A 139 -54.69 13.43 -55.55
C ILE A 139 -55.00 14.76 -56.24
N VAL A 140 -56.19 14.86 -56.81
CA VAL A 140 -56.69 16.11 -57.41
C VAL A 140 -57.83 16.62 -56.54
N SER A 141 -57.61 17.76 -55.88
CA SER A 141 -58.61 18.43 -55.03
C SER A 141 -59.20 19.63 -55.76
N LEU A 142 -60.53 19.67 -55.80
CA LEU A 142 -61.33 20.74 -56.38
C LEU A 142 -62.13 21.43 -55.27
N TRP A 143 -62.16 22.75 -55.23
CA TRP A 143 -63.02 23.51 -54.31
C TRP A 143 -63.55 24.81 -54.94
N ASN A 144 -64.53 25.44 -54.27
CA ASN A 144 -65.26 26.65 -54.67
C ASN A 144 -66.31 26.44 -55.77
N GLY A 145 -65.91 26.41 -57.04
CA GLY A 145 -66.85 26.21 -58.16
C GLY A 145 -67.34 24.77 -58.33
N ALA A 146 -66.57 23.79 -57.83
CA ALA A 146 -66.91 22.37 -57.74
C ALA A 146 -66.12 21.77 -56.57
N GLU A 147 -66.70 20.80 -55.87
CA GLU A 147 -66.08 20.15 -54.71
C GLU A 147 -65.91 18.65 -54.96
N ALA A 148 -64.66 18.21 -55.05
CA ALA A 148 -64.31 16.79 -55.15
C ALA A 148 -62.84 16.57 -54.76
N THR A 149 -62.56 15.42 -54.17
CA THR A 149 -61.19 14.89 -54.02
C THR A 149 -61.10 13.59 -54.79
N LEU A 150 -60.23 13.57 -55.80
CA LEU A 150 -60.12 12.48 -56.76
C LEU A 150 -58.75 11.82 -56.63
N ASP A 151 -58.74 10.55 -56.24
CA ASP A 151 -57.54 9.77 -56.04
C ASP A 151 -57.27 8.87 -57.24
N TYR A 152 -56.17 9.11 -57.95
CA TYR A 152 -55.75 8.34 -59.10
C TYR A 152 -54.47 7.58 -58.80
N THR A 153 -54.45 6.27 -59.04
CA THR A 153 -53.20 5.51 -59.06
C THR A 153 -52.71 5.40 -60.51
N VAL A 154 -51.45 5.73 -60.77
CA VAL A 154 -50.85 5.58 -62.09
C VAL A 154 -50.82 4.10 -62.47
N ALA A 155 -51.56 3.73 -63.52
CA ALA A 155 -51.68 2.36 -63.98
C ALA A 155 -50.37 1.85 -64.63
N ARG A 156 -50.30 0.53 -64.90
CA ARG A 156 -49.13 -0.13 -65.49
C ARG A 156 -48.73 0.40 -66.87
N ASP A 157 -49.68 1.00 -67.58
CA ASP A 157 -49.45 1.65 -68.88
C ASP A 157 -48.98 3.11 -68.74
N GLY A 158 -48.68 3.56 -67.51
CA GLY A 158 -48.15 4.88 -67.21
C GLY A 158 -49.18 6.00 -67.17
N SER A 159 -50.48 5.69 -67.14
CA SER A 159 -51.55 6.68 -67.25
C SER A 159 -52.54 6.66 -66.09
N ILE A 160 -53.31 7.75 -65.96
CA ILE A 160 -54.51 7.82 -65.13
C ILE A 160 -55.74 8.00 -66.01
N PHE A 161 -56.91 7.64 -65.47
CA PHE A 161 -58.19 7.69 -66.19
C PHE A 161 -59.25 8.48 -65.40
N PRO A 162 -59.20 9.83 -65.41
CA PRO A 162 -60.27 10.64 -64.89
C PRO A 162 -61.57 10.45 -65.68
N ALA A 163 -62.68 10.28 -64.95
CA ALA A 163 -64.01 10.26 -65.55
C ALA A 163 -64.22 11.56 -66.36
N SER A 164 -64.77 11.43 -67.58
CA SER A 164 -65.07 12.54 -68.52
C SER A 164 -63.89 13.24 -69.21
N ILE A 165 -62.65 13.11 -68.72
CA ILE A 165 -61.45 13.73 -69.34
C ILE A 165 -60.70 12.72 -70.24
N GLY A 166 -60.82 11.42 -69.93
CA GLY A 166 -60.17 10.34 -70.67
C GLY A 166 -58.74 10.05 -70.20
N LYS A 167 -58.00 9.25 -70.97
CA LYS A 167 -56.66 8.76 -70.60
C LYS A 167 -55.62 9.89 -70.59
N ILE A 168 -54.87 10.02 -69.50
CA ILE A 168 -53.76 11.00 -69.37
C ILE A 168 -52.47 10.26 -69.00
N TYR A 169 -51.45 10.32 -69.86
CA TYR A 169 -50.15 9.71 -69.62
C TYR A 169 -49.29 10.58 -68.69
N LEU A 170 -48.78 10.01 -67.60
CA LEU A 170 -48.03 10.71 -66.55
C LEU A 170 -46.62 10.16 -66.31
N GLN A 171 -46.36 8.90 -66.69
CA GLN A 171 -45.07 8.27 -66.43
C GLN A 171 -43.90 9.03 -67.09
N GLY A 172 -42.82 9.22 -66.31
CA GLY A 172 -41.61 9.93 -66.74
C GLY A 172 -41.71 11.45 -66.68
N LEU A 173 -42.90 12.02 -66.45
CA LEU A 173 -43.05 13.45 -66.20
C LEU A 173 -42.65 13.78 -64.76
N THR A 174 -42.03 14.94 -64.56
CA THR A 174 -41.81 15.48 -63.21
C THR A 174 -43.15 15.86 -62.57
N PHE A 175 -43.21 15.84 -61.24
CA PHE A 175 -44.42 16.21 -60.50
C PHE A 175 -44.91 17.62 -60.87
N GLU A 176 -44.01 18.57 -61.11
CA GLU A 176 -44.35 19.91 -61.62
C GLU A 176 -45.06 19.88 -62.97
N ASN A 177 -44.54 19.08 -63.91
CA ASN A 177 -45.14 18.92 -65.23
C ASN A 177 -46.50 18.22 -65.14
N VAL A 178 -46.63 17.22 -64.26
CA VAL A 178 -47.91 16.55 -63.99
C VAL A 178 -48.93 17.54 -63.40
N ARG A 179 -48.52 18.36 -62.42
CA ARG A 179 -49.40 19.39 -61.84
C ARG A 179 -49.92 20.35 -62.91
N SER A 180 -49.04 20.92 -63.73
CA SER A 180 -49.42 21.81 -64.83
C SER A 180 -50.35 21.13 -65.84
N LEU A 181 -50.03 19.90 -66.24
CA LEU A 181 -50.80 19.12 -67.21
C LEU A 181 -52.20 18.81 -66.68
N LEU A 182 -52.32 18.35 -65.44
CA LEU A 182 -53.60 18.01 -64.83
C LEU A 182 -54.43 19.27 -64.55
N THR A 183 -53.84 20.35 -64.04
CA THR A 183 -54.55 21.62 -63.89
C THR A 183 -55.11 22.11 -65.23
N GLN A 184 -54.32 22.06 -66.32
CA GLN A 184 -54.79 22.44 -67.65
C GLN A 184 -55.93 21.55 -68.15
N ARG A 185 -55.80 20.23 -68.01
CA ARG A 185 -56.80 19.26 -68.47
C ARG A 185 -58.10 19.39 -67.69
N PHE A 186 -58.05 19.46 -66.36
CA PHE A 186 -59.23 19.58 -65.51
C PHE A 186 -59.94 20.92 -65.68
N LYS A 187 -59.21 22.02 -65.89
CA LYS A 187 -59.79 23.36 -66.07
C LYS A 187 -60.75 23.47 -67.27
N ALA A 188 -60.61 22.60 -68.28
CA ALA A 188 -61.52 22.56 -69.42
C ALA A 188 -62.88 21.89 -69.11
N TYR A 189 -63.00 21.16 -68.00
CA TYR A 189 -64.19 20.37 -67.65
C TYR A 189 -64.82 20.77 -66.31
N VAL A 190 -64.30 21.78 -65.62
CA VAL A 190 -64.84 22.32 -64.36
C VAL A 190 -65.26 23.79 -64.53
N PRO A 191 -66.17 24.32 -63.71
CA PRO A 191 -66.54 25.73 -63.74
C PRO A 191 -65.33 26.68 -63.63
N PRO A 192 -65.34 27.86 -64.28
CA PRO A 192 -64.23 28.82 -64.23
C PRO A 192 -63.84 29.30 -62.82
N THR A 193 -64.74 29.19 -61.85
CA THR A 193 -64.56 29.57 -60.44
C THR A 193 -63.93 28.47 -59.58
N THR A 194 -63.71 27.27 -60.13
CA THR A 194 -63.13 26.13 -59.41
C THR A 194 -61.62 26.27 -59.26
N ASN A 195 -61.14 26.15 -58.03
CA ASN A 195 -59.72 26.03 -57.74
C ASN A 195 -59.29 24.56 -57.82
N ILE A 196 -58.10 24.31 -58.37
CA ILE A 196 -57.56 22.96 -58.59
C ILE A 196 -56.20 22.86 -57.89
N SER A 197 -56.08 21.91 -56.96
CA SER A 197 -54.80 21.50 -56.39
C SER A 197 -54.48 20.07 -56.82
N VAL A 198 -53.22 19.83 -57.15
CA VAL A 198 -52.70 18.49 -57.42
C VAL A 198 -51.61 18.22 -56.38
N SER A 199 -51.77 17.15 -55.63
CA SER A 199 -50.77 16.64 -54.68
C SER A 199 -50.41 15.20 -55.01
N LEU A 200 -49.25 14.74 -54.54
CA LEU A 200 -48.91 13.32 -54.53
C LEU A 200 -49.42 12.73 -53.20
N GLY A 201 -50.15 11.63 -53.30
CA GLY A 201 -50.52 10.79 -52.17
C GLY A 201 -49.36 9.86 -51.80
N GLN A 202 -49.61 8.56 -51.70
CA GLN A 202 -48.56 7.59 -51.44
C GLN A 202 -47.60 7.45 -52.63
N PRO A 203 -46.28 7.62 -52.44
CA PRO A 203 -45.29 7.34 -53.47
C PRO A 203 -45.21 5.84 -53.74
N ARG A 204 -44.82 5.46 -54.97
CA ARG A 204 -44.65 4.07 -55.35
C ARG A 204 -43.55 3.39 -54.54
N THR A 205 -43.77 2.10 -54.28
CA THR A 205 -42.74 1.21 -53.71
C THR A 205 -41.84 0.70 -54.83
N ILE A 206 -40.53 0.73 -54.59
CA ILE A 206 -39.49 0.22 -55.48
C ILE A 206 -38.66 -0.87 -54.78
N SER A 207 -38.13 -1.81 -55.56
CA SER A 207 -37.17 -2.80 -55.10
C SER A 207 -35.77 -2.39 -55.57
N VAL A 208 -34.85 -2.15 -54.63
CA VAL A 208 -33.46 -1.76 -54.89
C VAL A 208 -32.53 -2.87 -54.42
N ASN A 209 -31.58 -3.28 -55.25
CA ASN A 209 -30.65 -4.35 -54.91
C ASN A 209 -29.40 -3.79 -54.23
N VAL A 210 -29.10 -4.25 -53.02
CA VAL A 210 -27.87 -3.87 -52.29
C VAL A 210 -26.86 -5.00 -52.38
N ALA A 211 -25.63 -4.69 -52.79
CA ALA A 211 -24.59 -5.69 -53.01
C ALA A 211 -23.20 -5.22 -52.55
N GLY A 212 -22.30 -6.18 -52.33
CA GLY A 212 -20.91 -5.94 -51.91
C GLY A 212 -20.75 -5.88 -50.39
N GLU A 213 -19.96 -4.94 -49.89
CA GLU A 213 -19.55 -4.79 -48.49
C GLU A 213 -20.66 -4.20 -47.59
N VAL A 214 -21.76 -4.93 -47.49
CA VAL A 214 -22.92 -4.63 -46.63
C VAL A 214 -23.27 -5.86 -45.79
N LYS A 215 -23.86 -5.66 -44.61
CA LYS A 215 -24.22 -6.79 -43.72
C LYS A 215 -25.26 -7.72 -44.33
N ASN A 216 -26.33 -7.17 -44.90
CA ASN A 216 -27.39 -7.95 -45.55
C ASN A 216 -27.46 -7.58 -47.04
N GLN A 217 -26.96 -8.46 -47.90
CA GLN A 217 -27.05 -8.30 -49.35
C GLN A 217 -28.41 -8.79 -49.88
N GLY A 218 -28.88 -8.21 -50.99
CA GLY A 218 -30.11 -8.62 -51.66
C GLY A 218 -31.08 -7.46 -51.94
N PRO A 219 -32.30 -7.77 -52.40
CA PRO A 219 -33.33 -6.77 -52.68
C PRO A 219 -33.88 -6.17 -51.38
N VAL A 220 -33.99 -4.83 -51.36
CA VAL A 220 -34.55 -4.04 -50.28
C VAL A 220 -35.70 -3.21 -50.84
N THR A 221 -36.90 -3.45 -50.30
CA THR A 221 -38.13 -2.79 -50.73
C THR A 221 -38.32 -1.49 -49.98
N VAL A 222 -38.37 -0.37 -50.69
CA VAL A 222 -38.43 0.99 -50.12
C VAL A 222 -39.36 1.90 -50.89
N SER A 223 -39.75 3.04 -50.31
CA SER A 223 -40.42 4.12 -51.04
C SER A 223 -39.48 4.73 -52.09
N ALA A 224 -40.01 5.18 -53.23
CA ALA A 224 -39.25 5.88 -54.26
C ALA A 224 -38.56 7.18 -53.79
N PHE A 225 -38.95 7.74 -52.64
CA PHE A 225 -38.26 8.87 -52.01
C PHE A 225 -37.07 8.49 -51.13
N THR A 226 -36.82 7.19 -50.96
CA THR A 226 -35.72 6.72 -50.12
C THR A 226 -34.39 6.96 -50.82
N ASN A 227 -33.44 7.58 -50.13
CA ASN A 227 -32.09 7.77 -50.64
C ASN A 227 -31.22 6.51 -50.45
N ALA A 228 -30.10 6.44 -51.15
CA ALA A 228 -29.20 5.29 -51.08
C ALA A 228 -28.58 5.04 -49.69
N PHE A 229 -28.31 6.08 -48.89
CA PHE A 229 -27.80 5.87 -47.53
C PHE A 229 -28.81 5.16 -46.62
N ASN A 230 -30.09 5.52 -46.74
CA ASN A 230 -31.18 4.86 -46.02
C ASN A 230 -31.36 3.42 -46.50
N VAL A 231 -31.25 3.17 -47.80
CA VAL A 231 -31.26 1.80 -48.35
C VAL A 231 -30.12 0.96 -47.76
N ILE A 232 -28.91 1.51 -47.64
CA ILE A 232 -27.76 0.84 -47.02
C ILE A 232 -27.99 0.60 -45.52
N ALA A 233 -28.58 1.57 -44.81
CA ALA A 233 -28.92 1.42 -43.39
C ALA A 233 -29.95 0.30 -43.17
N LEU A 234 -31.00 0.25 -44.02
CA LEU A 234 -32.01 -0.83 -44.00
C LEU A 234 -31.41 -2.20 -44.33
N ALA A 235 -30.36 -2.25 -45.15
CA ALA A 235 -29.55 -3.44 -45.40
C ALA A 235 -28.62 -3.83 -44.21
N GLY A 236 -28.82 -3.25 -43.02
CA GLY A 236 -28.03 -3.52 -41.82
C GLY A 236 -26.75 -2.69 -41.69
N GLY A 237 -26.51 -1.80 -42.66
CA GLY A 237 -25.32 -0.97 -42.76
C GLY A 237 -24.12 -1.68 -43.40
N PRO A 238 -23.09 -0.91 -43.74
CA PRO A 238 -21.83 -1.39 -44.33
C PRO A 238 -21.01 -2.26 -43.36
N THR A 239 -20.12 -3.09 -43.92
CA THR A 239 -19.08 -3.84 -43.18
C THR A 239 -17.85 -2.95 -42.90
N ASP A 240 -16.92 -3.40 -42.06
CA ASP A 240 -15.69 -2.65 -41.75
C ASP A 240 -14.71 -2.54 -42.94
N MET A 241 -14.93 -3.36 -43.97
CA MET A 241 -14.17 -3.37 -45.22
C MET A 241 -14.79 -2.45 -46.28
N ALA A 242 -16.01 -1.97 -46.08
CA ALA A 242 -16.73 -1.17 -47.08
C ALA A 242 -16.05 0.16 -47.39
N ASN A 243 -15.97 0.50 -48.66
CA ASN A 243 -15.53 1.79 -49.14
C ASN A 243 -16.66 2.82 -49.01
N LEU A 244 -16.48 3.74 -48.08
CA LEU A 244 -17.47 4.78 -47.77
C LEU A 244 -17.31 6.00 -48.66
N ARG A 245 -16.26 6.02 -49.46
CA ARG A 245 -15.88 7.16 -50.30
C ARG A 245 -16.27 6.98 -51.76
N GLU A 246 -16.68 5.76 -52.12
CA GLU A 246 -17.10 5.40 -53.46
C GLU A 246 -18.24 4.37 -53.42
N ILE A 247 -19.43 4.82 -53.03
CA ILE A 247 -20.65 4.01 -53.07
C ILE A 247 -21.29 4.20 -54.45
N GLN A 248 -21.39 3.14 -55.25
CA GLN A 248 -21.85 3.23 -56.63
C GLN A 248 -23.35 2.95 -56.73
N ILE A 249 -24.08 3.80 -57.45
CA ILE A 249 -25.46 3.54 -57.87
C ILE A 249 -25.44 3.14 -59.34
N LYS A 250 -25.92 1.94 -59.65
CA LYS A 250 -25.99 1.40 -61.01
C LYS A 250 -27.42 1.19 -61.47
N ARG A 251 -27.71 1.66 -62.69
CA ARG A 251 -28.98 1.46 -63.39
C ARG A 251 -28.70 0.89 -64.78
N ASN A 252 -29.38 -0.20 -65.15
CA ASN A 252 -29.18 -0.88 -66.44
C ASN A 252 -27.70 -1.20 -66.76
N GLY A 253 -26.93 -1.58 -65.74
CA GLY A 253 -25.50 -1.92 -65.86
C GLY A 253 -24.54 -0.73 -65.91
N ARG A 254 -25.00 0.52 -65.88
CA ARG A 254 -24.16 1.73 -65.90
C ARG A 254 -24.16 2.42 -64.54
N VAL A 255 -23.01 2.97 -64.14
CA VAL A 255 -22.91 3.82 -62.94
C VAL A 255 -23.54 5.17 -63.23
N ILE A 256 -24.62 5.49 -62.54
CA ILE A 256 -25.37 6.75 -62.72
C ILE A 256 -24.95 7.80 -61.69
N ASP A 257 -24.60 7.37 -60.47
CA ASP A 257 -24.07 8.24 -59.42
C ASP A 257 -23.02 7.53 -58.55
N VAL A 258 -22.20 8.34 -57.86
CA VAL A 258 -21.20 7.87 -56.90
C VAL A 258 -21.27 8.75 -55.65
N LEU A 259 -21.54 8.14 -54.51
CA LEU A 259 -21.68 8.83 -53.23
C LEU A 259 -20.41 8.69 -52.38
N ASP A 260 -20.05 9.78 -51.69
CA ASP A 260 -18.89 9.85 -50.79
C ASP A 260 -19.38 10.33 -49.41
N VAL A 261 -19.42 9.42 -48.43
CA VAL A 261 -19.85 9.69 -47.05
C VAL A 261 -19.00 10.79 -46.40
N TYR A 262 -17.72 10.91 -46.79
CA TYR A 262 -16.84 11.92 -46.20
C TYR A 262 -17.23 13.30 -46.71
N LYS A 263 -17.57 13.43 -47.99
CA LYS A 263 -18.10 14.68 -48.55
C LYS A 263 -19.45 15.02 -47.93
N TYR A 264 -20.35 14.05 -47.80
CA TYR A 264 -21.63 14.24 -47.11
C TYR A 264 -21.43 14.84 -45.71
N LEU A 265 -20.54 14.26 -44.89
CA LEU A 265 -20.35 14.68 -43.51
C LEU A 265 -19.58 15.99 -43.35
N THR A 266 -18.77 16.38 -44.34
CA THR A 266 -17.89 17.56 -44.24
C THR A 266 -18.40 18.77 -45.01
N THR A 267 -19.03 18.56 -46.17
CA THR A 267 -19.52 19.63 -47.06
C THR A 267 -21.03 19.59 -47.27
N GLY A 268 -21.73 18.55 -46.80
CA GLY A 268 -23.16 18.36 -47.08
C GLY A 268 -23.44 18.03 -48.56
N ASP A 269 -22.46 17.48 -49.29
CA ASP A 269 -22.63 17.08 -50.69
C ASP A 269 -23.21 15.65 -50.77
N PHE A 270 -24.38 15.53 -51.41
CA PHE A 270 -25.14 14.28 -51.59
C PHE A 270 -25.01 13.69 -53.00
N GLY A 271 -24.02 14.11 -53.80
CA GLY A 271 -23.85 13.66 -55.18
C GLY A 271 -24.84 14.33 -56.13
N LYS A 272 -25.28 13.62 -57.17
CA LYS A 272 -26.13 14.18 -58.24
C LYS A 272 -27.61 14.30 -57.86
N HIS A 273 -27.98 13.97 -56.61
CA HIS A 273 -29.36 14.00 -56.12
C HIS A 273 -30.33 13.18 -56.99
N ILE A 274 -29.92 11.98 -57.39
CA ILE A 274 -30.72 11.11 -58.26
C ILE A 274 -31.68 10.27 -57.42
N TYR A 275 -32.96 10.25 -57.82
CA TYR A 275 -33.96 9.33 -57.26
C TYR A 275 -33.66 7.88 -57.68
N LEU A 276 -33.75 6.97 -56.72
CA LEU A 276 -33.64 5.54 -56.99
C LEU A 276 -34.86 5.06 -57.78
N GLU A 277 -34.63 4.12 -58.69
CA GLU A 277 -35.65 3.45 -59.49
C GLU A 277 -35.69 1.96 -59.18
N ASN A 278 -36.78 1.33 -59.60
CA ASN A 278 -36.95 -0.11 -59.45
C ASN A 278 -35.83 -0.87 -60.19
N ASN A 279 -35.25 -1.86 -59.54
CA ASN A 279 -34.10 -2.66 -59.97
C ASN A 279 -32.76 -1.91 -60.03
N ASP A 280 -32.64 -0.72 -59.47
CA ASP A 280 -31.33 -0.09 -59.26
C ASP A 280 -30.45 -0.95 -58.33
N PHE A 281 -29.14 -0.83 -58.49
CA PHE A 281 -28.14 -1.48 -57.64
C PHE A 281 -27.38 -0.42 -56.84
N VAL A 282 -27.32 -0.59 -55.52
CA VAL A 282 -26.44 0.16 -54.62
C VAL A 282 -25.30 -0.76 -54.21
N ILE A 283 -24.08 -0.45 -54.66
CA ILE A 283 -22.92 -1.34 -54.53
C ILE A 283 -21.85 -0.67 -53.65
N LEU A 284 -21.40 -1.39 -52.63
CA LEU A 284 -20.29 -1.00 -51.78
C LEU A 284 -19.10 -1.91 -52.09
N LEU A 285 -18.02 -1.34 -52.59
CA LEU A 285 -16.78 -2.07 -52.86
C LEU A 285 -15.88 -2.08 -51.62
N PRO A 286 -14.85 -2.95 -51.54
CA PRO A 286 -13.85 -2.88 -50.49
C PRO A 286 -13.04 -1.57 -50.53
N ALA A 287 -12.68 -1.05 -49.35
CA ALA A 287 -11.84 0.14 -49.21
C ALA A 287 -10.41 -0.14 -49.69
N GLU A 288 -9.87 0.74 -50.54
CA GLU A 288 -8.52 0.56 -51.10
C GLU A 288 -7.39 1.08 -50.19
N LYS A 289 -7.64 2.16 -49.44
CA LYS A 289 -6.65 2.79 -48.55
C LYS A 289 -7.31 3.21 -47.24
N LYS A 290 -6.94 2.54 -46.15
CA LYS A 290 -7.41 2.76 -44.78
C LYS A 290 -6.22 2.97 -43.85
N VAL A 291 -6.20 4.09 -43.14
CA VAL A 291 -5.13 4.49 -42.22
C VAL A 291 -5.68 4.66 -40.81
N LYS A 292 -4.84 4.47 -39.80
CA LYS A 292 -5.21 4.65 -38.38
C LYS A 292 -4.63 5.94 -37.84
N ALA A 293 -5.46 6.80 -37.25
CA ALA A 293 -5.01 7.99 -36.51
C ALA A 293 -5.04 7.70 -35.00
N GLU A 294 -3.88 7.75 -34.34
CA GLU A 294 -3.72 7.45 -32.92
C GLU A 294 -3.11 8.61 -32.13
N GLY A 295 -3.50 8.72 -30.85
CA GLY A 295 -2.96 9.70 -29.91
C GLY A 295 -3.65 11.06 -30.01
N ARG A 296 -2.86 12.15 -30.07
CA ARG A 296 -3.33 13.55 -29.94
C ARG A 296 -3.99 14.13 -31.20
N PHE A 297 -4.78 13.31 -31.89
CA PHE A 297 -5.77 13.78 -32.86
C PHE A 297 -7.03 14.26 -32.14
N LYS A 298 -7.81 15.17 -32.73
CA LYS A 298 -9.12 15.54 -32.17
C LYS A 298 -10.14 14.40 -32.25
N ARG A 299 -10.02 13.56 -33.28
CA ARG A 299 -10.83 12.34 -33.49
C ARG A 299 -9.90 11.16 -33.80
N PRO A 300 -9.38 10.45 -32.78
CA PRO A 300 -8.49 9.31 -33.00
C PRO A 300 -9.30 8.06 -33.40
N MET A 301 -9.21 7.64 -34.67
CA MET A 301 -9.97 6.53 -35.24
C MET A 301 -9.39 6.10 -36.62
N PHE A 302 -10.04 5.17 -37.33
CA PHE A 302 -9.65 4.81 -38.71
C PHE A 302 -10.26 5.75 -39.75
N TYR A 303 -9.47 6.06 -40.79
CA TYR A 303 -9.85 6.94 -41.89
C TYR A 303 -9.58 6.27 -43.24
N GLN A 304 -10.51 6.42 -44.17
CA GLN A 304 -10.35 6.02 -45.56
C GLN A 304 -9.89 7.21 -46.39
N LEU A 305 -8.83 7.00 -47.17
CA LEU A 305 -8.22 8.03 -48.01
C LEU A 305 -8.29 7.60 -49.48
N LYS A 306 -8.37 8.57 -50.39
CA LYS A 306 -8.22 8.29 -51.82
C LYS A 306 -6.74 8.09 -52.18
N LYS A 307 -6.45 7.57 -53.37
CA LYS A 307 -5.07 7.29 -53.81
C LYS A 307 -4.18 8.53 -53.71
N ASP A 308 -4.71 9.69 -54.10
CA ASP A 308 -4.08 11.00 -54.12
C ASP A 308 -4.08 11.74 -52.77
N GLU A 309 -4.71 11.17 -51.73
CA GLU A 309 -4.81 11.80 -50.42
C GLU A 309 -3.73 11.28 -49.44
N GLY A 310 -3.12 12.20 -48.70
CA GLY A 310 -2.12 11.92 -47.66
C GLY A 310 -2.44 12.55 -46.31
N MET A 311 -1.42 13.03 -45.61
CA MET A 311 -1.50 13.59 -44.27
C MET A 311 -2.45 14.78 -44.17
N LYS A 312 -2.50 15.66 -45.19
CA LYS A 312 -3.44 16.81 -45.20
C LYS A 312 -4.89 16.36 -45.12
N ALA A 313 -5.27 15.34 -45.89
CA ALA A 313 -6.62 14.79 -45.87
C ALA A 313 -6.93 14.16 -44.51
N LEU A 314 -5.99 13.39 -43.95
CA LEU A 314 -6.12 12.80 -42.61
C LEU A 314 -6.35 13.88 -41.53
N LEU A 315 -5.55 14.95 -41.54
CA LEU A 315 -5.69 16.08 -40.62
C LEU A 315 -7.05 16.79 -40.80
N ARG A 316 -7.50 16.98 -42.05
CA ARG A 316 -8.83 17.56 -42.34
C ARG A 316 -9.95 16.73 -41.73
N TYR A 317 -9.98 15.42 -42.00
CA TYR A 317 -11.06 14.53 -41.55
C TYR A 317 -11.04 14.25 -40.05
N SER A 318 -9.85 14.18 -39.45
CA SER A 318 -9.70 14.09 -37.99
C SER A 318 -10.04 15.38 -37.24
N GLY A 319 -10.22 16.51 -37.95
CA GLY A 319 -10.44 17.83 -37.37
C GLY A 319 -9.17 18.51 -36.85
N GLY A 320 -8.00 17.94 -37.18
CA GLY A 320 -6.68 18.39 -36.77
C GLY A 320 -6.16 17.72 -35.50
N LEU A 321 -5.06 18.26 -34.99
CA LEU A 321 -4.42 17.82 -33.75
C LEU A 321 -4.97 18.59 -32.53
N GLN A 322 -4.78 18.03 -31.34
CA GLN A 322 -5.03 18.72 -30.07
C GLN A 322 -3.94 19.79 -29.82
N ASN A 323 -4.18 20.73 -28.91
CA ASN A 323 -3.26 21.86 -28.65
C ASN A 323 -1.94 21.43 -27.98
N ASP A 324 -1.96 20.31 -27.25
CA ASP A 324 -0.81 19.70 -26.58
C ASP A 324 -0.10 18.67 -27.47
N ALA A 325 -0.43 18.58 -28.77
CA ALA A 325 0.14 17.61 -29.67
C ALA A 325 1.57 17.98 -30.12
N PHE A 326 2.48 17.00 -30.11
CA PHE A 326 3.82 17.15 -30.67
C PHE A 326 3.79 17.05 -32.20
N SER A 327 3.26 18.11 -32.83
CA SER A 327 2.97 18.15 -34.28
C SER A 327 4.21 18.10 -35.19
N SER A 328 5.41 18.44 -34.69
CA SER A 328 6.64 18.38 -35.48
C SER A 328 7.27 16.98 -35.54
N GLY A 329 6.86 16.07 -34.65
CA GLY A 329 7.39 14.70 -34.58
C GLY A 329 6.28 13.65 -34.68
N VAL A 330 5.39 13.79 -35.66
CA VAL A 330 4.38 12.78 -35.96
C VAL A 330 5.08 11.52 -36.46
N LYS A 331 4.71 10.36 -35.92
CA LYS A 331 5.29 9.07 -36.31
C LYS A 331 4.32 8.30 -37.17
N VAL A 332 4.75 7.91 -38.36
CA VAL A 332 4.01 7.00 -39.24
C VAL A 332 4.66 5.63 -39.16
N TYR A 333 3.93 4.67 -38.62
CA TYR A 333 4.33 3.26 -38.62
C TYR A 333 3.76 2.62 -39.89
N ARG A 334 4.64 2.03 -40.67
CA ARG A 334 4.30 1.41 -41.95
C ARG A 334 4.87 0.01 -42.01
N THR A 335 4.10 -0.93 -42.55
CA THR A 335 4.58 -2.30 -42.82
C THR A 335 4.97 -2.40 -44.29
N GLU A 336 6.26 -2.58 -44.57
CA GLU A 336 6.82 -2.79 -45.92
C GLU A 336 7.70 -4.04 -45.88
N LEU A 337 7.56 -4.96 -46.86
CA LEU A 337 8.37 -6.18 -46.96
C LEU A 337 8.46 -6.99 -45.64
N GLU A 338 7.30 -7.21 -45.00
CA GLU A 338 7.17 -7.91 -43.71
C GLU A 338 7.90 -7.24 -42.52
N LYS A 339 8.34 -5.99 -42.66
CA LYS A 339 9.01 -5.22 -41.61
C LYS A 339 8.22 -3.97 -41.27
N GLN A 340 8.12 -3.65 -39.98
CA GLN A 340 7.64 -2.35 -39.55
C GLN A 340 8.76 -1.31 -39.59
N ILE A 341 8.53 -0.22 -40.31
CA ILE A 341 9.40 0.95 -40.36
C ILE A 341 8.68 2.15 -39.76
N ILE A 342 9.46 3.13 -39.28
CA ILE A 342 8.94 4.39 -38.74
C ILE A 342 9.40 5.51 -39.67
N LYS A 343 8.47 6.37 -40.08
CA LYS A 343 8.74 7.61 -40.80
C LYS A 343 8.34 8.80 -39.92
N ASP A 344 9.26 9.72 -39.70
CA ASP A 344 8.99 10.96 -38.97
C ASP A 344 8.44 12.03 -39.93
N VAL A 345 7.31 12.63 -39.56
CA VAL A 345 6.59 13.61 -40.36
C VAL A 345 6.41 14.89 -39.55
N ASN A 346 6.82 16.01 -40.12
CA ASN A 346 6.60 17.33 -39.53
C ASN A 346 5.22 17.86 -39.95
N ALA A 347 4.18 17.54 -39.18
CA ALA A 347 2.83 18.03 -39.46
C ALA A 347 2.68 19.54 -39.21
N THR A 348 3.55 20.17 -38.39
CA THR A 348 3.56 21.63 -38.23
C THR A 348 3.80 22.33 -39.58
N ALA A 349 4.74 21.82 -40.38
CA ALA A 349 5.02 22.35 -41.72
C ALA A 349 3.84 22.17 -42.69
N ILE A 350 2.99 21.15 -42.47
CA ILE A 350 1.81 20.86 -43.30
C ILE A 350 0.62 21.75 -42.91
N ILE A 351 0.41 21.96 -41.59
CA ILE A 351 -0.72 22.76 -41.06
C ILE A 351 -0.46 24.26 -41.23
N ASN A 352 0.76 24.71 -40.92
CA ASN A 352 1.19 26.10 -41.03
C ASN A 352 2.33 26.18 -42.04
N PRO A 353 2.03 26.08 -43.34
CA PRO A 353 3.08 26.13 -44.32
C PRO A 353 3.76 27.49 -44.25
N THR A 354 5.08 27.47 -44.10
CA THR A 354 5.93 28.65 -44.16
C THR A 354 5.70 29.43 -45.46
N GLN A 355 6.23 30.66 -45.56
CA GLN A 355 6.10 31.47 -46.79
C GLN A 355 6.67 30.81 -48.05
N SER A 356 7.41 29.69 -47.93
CA SER A 356 7.91 28.92 -49.06
C SER A 356 6.80 28.16 -49.79
N LYS A 357 6.61 28.51 -51.07
CA LYS A 357 5.64 27.86 -51.96
C LYS A 357 5.90 26.35 -52.14
N GLN A 358 7.17 25.92 -52.11
CA GLN A 358 7.54 24.50 -52.24
C GLN A 358 7.07 23.63 -51.06
N LEU A 359 7.04 24.18 -49.85
CA LEU A 359 6.59 23.47 -48.64
C LEU A 359 5.06 23.46 -48.51
N ARG A 360 4.36 24.41 -49.16
CA ARG A 360 2.88 24.43 -49.24
C ARG A 360 2.32 23.25 -50.02
N ASP A 361 3.01 22.83 -51.07
CA ASP A 361 2.51 21.80 -52.00
C ASP A 361 2.95 20.38 -51.59
N GLN A 362 3.91 20.23 -50.68
CA GLN A 362 4.29 18.92 -50.12
C GLN A 362 3.18 18.42 -49.18
N ASP A 363 2.51 17.34 -49.58
CA ASP A 363 1.73 16.48 -48.69
C ASP A 363 2.54 15.20 -48.45
N PHE A 364 2.45 14.64 -47.24
CA PHE A 364 3.09 13.36 -46.95
C PHE A 364 2.15 12.24 -47.39
N GLU A 365 2.60 11.42 -48.34
CA GLU A 365 1.83 10.30 -48.85
C GLU A 365 1.70 9.18 -47.79
N LEU A 366 0.45 8.84 -47.48
CA LEU A 366 0.11 7.73 -46.60
C LEU A 366 -0.26 6.50 -47.44
N ASN A 367 0.16 5.32 -46.99
CA ASN A 367 -0.16 4.03 -47.62
C ASN A 367 -1.29 3.33 -46.86
N ASP A 368 -1.93 2.37 -47.52
CA ASP A 368 -2.87 1.48 -46.83
C ASP A 368 -2.20 0.78 -45.65
N GLY A 369 -2.90 0.71 -44.52
CA GLY A 369 -2.39 0.13 -43.27
C GLY A 369 -1.45 1.03 -42.45
N ASP A 370 -1.14 2.26 -42.90
CA ASP A 370 -0.33 3.18 -42.11
C ASP A 370 -1.00 3.54 -40.77
N ILE A 371 -0.22 3.51 -39.69
CA ILE A 371 -0.63 3.99 -38.37
C ILE A 371 0.09 5.30 -38.09
N VAL A 372 -0.67 6.39 -38.06
CA VAL A 372 -0.19 7.74 -37.76
C VAL A 372 -0.39 8.02 -36.29
N LYS A 373 0.69 8.14 -35.53
CA LYS A 373 0.67 8.34 -34.08
C LYS A 373 1.24 9.70 -33.70
N VAL A 374 0.50 10.42 -32.88
CA VAL A 374 0.90 11.73 -32.35
C VAL A 374 0.89 11.69 -30.83
N ILE A 375 2.04 11.97 -30.21
CA ILE A 375 2.17 12.04 -28.76
C ILE A 375 1.91 13.45 -28.25
N ALA A 376 1.75 13.60 -26.94
CA ALA A 376 1.75 14.93 -26.31
C ALA A 376 3.17 15.52 -26.36
N ILE A 377 3.27 16.85 -26.37
CA ILE A 377 4.52 17.54 -26.04
C ILE A 377 4.95 17.14 -24.62
N ASN A 378 6.25 16.99 -24.42
CA ASN A 378 6.77 16.71 -23.07
C ASN A 378 6.39 17.87 -22.13
N PRO A 379 5.80 17.58 -20.95
CA PRO A 379 5.45 18.61 -19.99
C PRO A 379 6.73 19.28 -19.46
N GLY A 380 6.75 20.60 -19.48
CA GLY A 380 7.90 21.37 -18.99
C GLY A 380 7.88 22.81 -19.49
N LEU A 381 7.89 23.76 -18.56
CA LEU A 381 8.11 25.17 -18.88
C LEU A 381 9.59 25.33 -19.25
N ILE A 382 9.87 25.66 -20.51
CA ILE A 382 11.24 25.85 -21.01
C ILE A 382 11.82 27.23 -20.65
N ASN A 383 10.98 28.20 -20.29
CA ASN A 383 11.35 29.58 -19.99
C ASN A 383 11.21 29.90 -18.50
N LYS A 384 11.72 29.02 -17.63
CA LYS A 384 11.67 29.24 -16.18
C LYS A 384 13.05 29.30 -15.53
N VAL A 385 13.12 30.00 -14.40
CA VAL A 385 14.18 29.88 -13.40
C VAL A 385 13.55 29.58 -12.05
N GLU A 386 14.21 28.74 -11.26
CA GLU A 386 13.71 28.32 -9.95
C GLU A 386 14.42 29.09 -8.82
N MET A 387 13.64 29.80 -7.99
CA MET A 387 14.11 30.52 -6.81
C MET A 387 13.87 29.68 -5.55
N LYS A 388 14.93 29.34 -4.83
CA LYS A 388 14.89 28.53 -3.60
C LYS A 388 15.52 29.24 -2.40
N GLY A 389 15.06 28.84 -1.22
CA GLY A 389 15.66 29.20 0.05
C GLY A 389 15.10 30.51 0.63
N GLU A 390 15.98 31.29 1.26
CA GLU A 390 15.60 32.45 2.07
C GLU A 390 15.36 33.70 1.19
N VAL A 391 14.17 33.77 0.59
CA VAL A 391 13.65 34.87 -0.24
C VAL A 391 12.17 35.08 0.11
N SER A 392 11.60 36.27 -0.12
CA SER A 392 10.22 36.56 0.28
C SER A 392 9.19 35.59 -0.32
N TYR A 393 9.30 35.29 -1.62
CA TYR A 393 8.45 34.33 -2.32
C TYR A 393 9.32 33.34 -3.11
N PRO A 394 9.63 32.16 -2.56
CA PRO A 394 10.30 31.11 -3.32
C PRO A 394 9.33 30.49 -4.35
N GLY A 395 9.84 30.06 -5.50
CA GLY A 395 8.99 29.52 -6.57
C GLY A 395 9.63 29.49 -7.96
N GLN A 396 8.84 29.15 -8.97
CA GLN A 396 9.24 29.19 -10.38
C GLN A 396 8.82 30.53 -10.99
N TYR A 397 9.74 31.15 -11.72
CA TYR A 397 9.53 32.45 -12.35
C TYR A 397 9.86 32.36 -13.84
N GLU A 398 9.10 33.11 -14.64
CA GLU A 398 9.42 33.33 -16.05
C GLU A 398 10.81 33.97 -16.18
N ILE A 399 11.63 33.48 -17.12
CA ILE A 399 12.86 34.14 -17.54
C ILE A 399 12.64 34.93 -18.83
N ARG A 400 12.96 36.22 -18.79
CA ARG A 400 12.93 37.13 -19.94
C ARG A 400 14.32 37.31 -20.50
N LYS A 401 14.42 37.67 -21.78
CA LYS A 401 15.71 37.88 -22.44
C LYS A 401 16.49 39.00 -21.73
N GLY A 402 17.66 38.68 -21.20
CA GLY A 402 18.53 39.62 -20.49
C GLY A 402 18.24 39.79 -19.00
N ASP A 403 17.31 39.03 -18.42
CA ASP A 403 17.03 39.06 -16.97
C ASP A 403 18.29 38.71 -16.16
N LYS A 404 18.54 39.50 -15.11
CA LYS A 404 19.63 39.25 -14.16
C LYS A 404 19.12 38.80 -12.80
N LEU A 405 20.06 38.36 -11.97
CA LEU A 405 19.77 37.85 -10.63
C LEU A 405 18.93 38.81 -9.78
N PHE A 406 19.26 40.10 -9.79
CA PHE A 406 18.56 41.07 -8.95
C PHE A 406 17.14 41.35 -9.46
N ASP A 407 16.93 41.35 -10.77
CA ASP A 407 15.59 41.47 -11.37
C ASP A 407 14.68 40.34 -10.89
N LEU A 408 15.24 39.11 -10.87
CA LEU A 408 14.51 37.96 -10.40
C LEU A 408 14.24 37.99 -8.89
N ILE A 409 15.22 38.37 -8.07
CA ILE A 409 15.02 38.52 -6.62
C ILE A 409 13.96 39.59 -6.32
N ASN A 410 13.97 40.70 -7.03
CA ASN A 410 12.96 41.75 -6.88
C ASN A 410 11.56 41.25 -7.25
N ARG A 411 11.42 40.47 -8.35
CA ARG A 411 10.14 39.80 -8.70
C ARG A 411 9.72 38.77 -7.66
N ALA A 412 10.67 38.14 -6.97
CA ALA A 412 10.43 37.24 -5.86
C ALA A 412 10.12 37.96 -4.53
N GLY A 413 9.87 39.28 -4.56
CA GLY A 413 9.54 40.09 -3.39
C GLY A 413 10.74 40.49 -2.53
N GLY A 414 11.96 40.36 -3.06
CA GLY A 414 13.20 40.74 -2.38
C GLY A 414 13.74 39.67 -1.42
N ILE A 415 14.87 40.00 -0.79
CA ILE A 415 15.49 39.20 0.28
C ILE A 415 14.79 39.44 1.63
N THR A 416 14.89 38.48 2.55
CA THR A 416 14.38 38.60 3.93
C THR A 416 15.48 39.13 4.87
N ARG A 417 15.10 39.50 6.12
CA ARG A 417 16.07 39.91 7.16
C ARG A 417 17.04 38.79 7.56
N ASN A 418 16.67 37.53 7.32
CA ASN A 418 17.47 36.37 7.65
C ASN A 418 18.30 35.86 6.47
N THR A 419 18.24 36.51 5.30
CA THR A 419 19.02 36.08 4.14
C THR A 419 20.53 36.23 4.39
N TYR A 420 21.27 35.17 4.15
CA TYR A 420 22.73 35.17 4.27
C TYR A 420 23.36 35.88 3.06
N LEU A 421 23.60 37.18 3.21
CA LEU A 421 24.12 38.04 2.14
C LEU A 421 25.49 37.67 1.59
N PRO A 422 26.47 37.17 2.38
CA PRO A 422 27.80 36.91 1.87
C PRO A 422 27.87 35.86 0.76
N ARG A 423 26.83 35.02 0.60
CA ARG A 423 26.86 33.91 -0.36
C ARG A 423 25.48 33.42 -0.78
N ALA A 424 25.32 33.22 -2.09
CA ALA A 424 24.24 32.49 -2.74
C ALA A 424 24.80 31.64 -3.89
N TYR A 425 24.03 30.65 -4.36
CA TYR A 425 24.43 29.81 -5.49
C TYR A 425 23.45 29.91 -6.64
N ILE A 426 23.99 29.93 -7.86
CA ILE A 426 23.24 29.70 -9.09
C ILE A 426 23.75 28.39 -9.69
N PHE A 427 22.87 27.42 -9.85
CA PHE A 427 23.15 26.16 -10.53
C PHE A 427 22.64 26.27 -11.96
N ARG A 428 23.57 26.34 -12.93
CA ARG A 428 23.19 26.46 -14.34
C ARG A 428 22.62 25.14 -14.84
N GLY A 429 21.42 25.18 -15.42
CA GLY A 429 20.70 23.98 -15.85
C GLY A 429 20.34 23.00 -14.72
N GLY A 430 20.41 23.45 -13.45
CA GLY A 430 20.12 22.62 -12.26
C GLY A 430 18.62 22.36 -12.03
N GLY A 431 17.74 22.94 -12.84
CA GLY A 431 16.30 22.64 -12.82
C GLY A 431 15.92 21.30 -13.44
N ASP A 432 16.83 20.66 -14.18
CA ASP A 432 16.68 19.30 -14.69
C ASP A 432 17.50 18.34 -13.82
N SER A 433 16.82 17.56 -12.97
CA SER A 433 17.44 16.60 -12.03
C SER A 433 18.33 15.55 -12.73
N THR A 434 18.30 15.46 -14.06
CA THR A 434 19.13 14.53 -14.84
C THR A 434 20.51 15.09 -15.20
N ASN A 435 20.75 16.39 -15.02
CA ASN A 435 22.00 17.01 -15.46
C ASN A 435 23.05 17.04 -14.33
N ILE A 436 23.87 15.99 -14.25
CA ILE A 436 24.96 15.81 -13.28
C ILE A 436 26.12 16.82 -13.51
N LYS A 437 26.03 17.70 -14.52
CA LYS A 437 27.02 18.73 -14.86
C LYS A 437 26.53 20.16 -14.62
N ALA A 438 25.69 20.41 -13.60
CA ALA A 438 25.32 21.78 -13.26
C ALA A 438 26.57 22.59 -12.85
N SER A 439 26.96 23.59 -13.66
CA SER A 439 28.03 24.51 -13.28
C SER A 439 27.53 25.43 -12.17
N LYS A 440 28.20 25.42 -11.02
CA LYS A 440 27.89 26.28 -9.87
C LYS A 440 28.54 27.65 -10.06
N VAL A 441 27.74 28.70 -9.99
CA VAL A 441 28.20 30.09 -9.88
C VAL A 441 27.98 30.56 -8.45
N GLU A 442 29.05 31.01 -7.79
CA GLU A 442 28.98 31.60 -6.45
C GLU A 442 28.77 33.11 -6.55
N VAL A 443 27.82 33.63 -5.77
CA VAL A 443 27.42 35.03 -5.86
C VAL A 443 27.36 35.65 -4.47
N ASN A 444 27.89 36.87 -4.32
CA ASN A 444 27.73 37.66 -3.11
C ASN A 444 26.54 38.62 -3.28
N LEU A 445 25.55 38.53 -2.38
CA LEU A 445 24.31 39.30 -2.45
C LEU A 445 24.37 40.63 -1.70
N SER A 446 25.49 41.00 -1.08
CA SER A 446 25.59 42.27 -0.34
C SER A 446 25.22 43.49 -1.18
N GLY A 447 25.52 43.50 -2.48
CA GLY A 447 25.16 44.58 -3.41
C GLY A 447 23.66 44.75 -3.66
N ILE A 448 22.82 43.80 -3.25
CA ILE A 448 21.36 43.91 -3.42
C ILE A 448 20.74 44.94 -2.49
N THR A 449 21.32 45.15 -1.30
CA THR A 449 20.79 46.12 -0.30
C THR A 449 20.99 47.56 -0.75
N THR A 450 21.99 47.81 -1.60
CA THR A 450 22.26 49.10 -2.23
C THR A 450 21.71 49.20 -3.65
N ASN A 451 21.03 48.15 -4.14
CA ASN A 451 20.54 48.01 -5.52
C ASN A 451 21.61 48.34 -6.58
N ASP A 452 22.84 47.88 -6.36
CA ASP A 452 23.97 48.12 -7.28
C ASP A 452 23.82 47.23 -8.54
N THR A 453 23.18 47.79 -9.57
CA THR A 453 22.94 47.10 -10.85
C THR A 453 24.22 46.85 -11.65
N ALA A 454 25.31 47.55 -11.33
CA ALA A 454 26.63 47.37 -11.95
C ALA A 454 27.48 46.29 -11.25
N SER A 455 26.98 45.72 -10.15
CA SER A 455 27.66 44.65 -9.43
C SER A 455 27.98 43.47 -10.35
N ILE A 456 29.23 43.00 -10.29
CA ILE A 456 29.69 41.78 -10.99
C ILE A 456 28.89 40.53 -10.57
N TYR A 457 28.21 40.61 -9.42
CA TYR A 457 27.38 39.56 -8.85
C TYR A 457 25.92 39.62 -9.31
N ASN A 458 25.51 40.67 -10.04
CA ASN A 458 24.22 40.72 -10.71
C ASN A 458 24.29 39.99 -12.07
N VAL A 459 24.46 38.68 -12.00
CA VAL A 459 24.74 37.82 -13.15
C VAL A 459 23.47 37.61 -13.99
N GLU A 460 23.61 37.57 -15.32
CA GLU A 460 22.54 37.18 -16.24
C GLU A 460 22.10 35.73 -15.98
N LEU A 461 20.79 35.49 -15.98
CA LEU A 461 20.17 34.20 -15.72
C LEU A 461 19.73 33.54 -17.04
N PHE A 462 19.87 32.22 -17.10
CA PHE A 462 19.47 31.41 -18.26
C PHE A 462 18.29 30.50 -17.90
N PRO A 463 17.51 30.05 -18.91
CA PRO A 463 16.44 29.10 -18.66
C PRO A 463 16.95 27.82 -17.99
N ASN A 464 16.17 27.31 -17.04
CA ASN A 464 16.44 26.17 -16.16
C ASN A 464 17.56 26.37 -15.13
N ASP A 465 17.99 27.62 -14.89
CA ASP A 465 18.81 27.92 -13.73
C ASP A 465 18.03 27.73 -12.43
N GLN A 466 18.76 27.41 -11.37
CA GLN A 466 18.24 27.37 -10.01
C GLN A 466 19.08 28.29 -9.13
N VAL A 467 18.42 29.24 -8.49
CA VAL A 467 19.01 30.20 -7.57
C VAL A 467 18.69 29.77 -6.15
N LEU A 468 19.71 29.55 -5.32
CA LEU A 468 19.57 29.13 -3.93
C LEU A 468 20.09 30.23 -3.00
N LEU A 469 19.18 30.78 -2.19
CA LEU A 469 19.48 31.75 -1.13
C LEU A 469 19.53 31.07 0.23
N PHE A 470 20.57 31.34 1.00
CA PHE A 470 20.79 30.69 2.28
C PHE A 470 20.18 31.48 3.44
N SER A 471 19.75 30.77 4.49
CA SER A 471 19.32 31.40 5.74
C SER A 471 20.53 31.62 6.66
N ALA A 472 20.70 32.81 7.24
CA ALA A 472 21.77 33.10 8.19
C ALA A 472 21.71 32.18 9.42
N ASN A 473 20.51 31.75 9.81
CA ASN A 473 20.27 30.84 10.94
C ASN A 473 20.77 29.41 10.67
N GLN A 474 21.00 29.02 9.42
CA GLN A 474 21.48 27.67 9.11
C GLN A 474 22.98 27.50 9.44
N PHE A 475 23.69 28.61 9.64
CA PHE A 475 25.11 28.65 9.98
C PHE A 475 25.37 29.01 11.46
N ALA A 476 24.30 29.17 12.26
CA ALA A 476 24.38 29.48 13.68
C ALA A 476 23.87 28.30 14.52
N ASP A 477 24.66 27.84 15.49
CA ASP A 477 24.23 26.80 16.41
C ASP A 477 23.14 27.32 17.35
N ARG A 478 21.99 26.64 17.37
CA ARG A 478 20.91 26.97 18.31
C ARG A 478 21.32 26.58 19.72
N GLN A 479 21.51 27.57 20.57
CA GLN A 479 21.79 27.36 22.00
C GLN A 479 20.58 26.71 22.70
N TYR A 480 20.84 25.81 23.64
CA TYR A 480 19.81 25.09 24.39
C TYR A 480 20.21 24.90 25.86
N VAL A 481 19.24 24.54 26.70
CA VAL A 481 19.42 24.06 28.07
C VAL A 481 18.71 22.71 28.23
N GLU A 482 19.12 21.88 29.18
CA GLU A 482 18.55 20.55 29.40
C GLU A 482 17.98 20.43 30.81
N ILE A 483 16.82 19.77 30.92
CA ILE A 483 16.17 19.49 32.22
C ILE A 483 15.74 18.04 32.34
N PHE A 484 16.02 17.45 33.50
CA PHE A 484 15.86 16.03 33.80
C PHE A 484 15.18 15.80 35.14
N GLY A 485 14.58 14.62 35.33
CA GLY A 485 14.04 14.15 36.60
C GLY A 485 12.57 14.50 36.83
N GLU A 486 12.21 14.99 38.02
CA GLU A 486 10.81 15.14 38.45
C GLU A 486 10.08 16.37 37.86
N VAL A 487 10.16 16.54 36.54
CA VAL A 487 9.36 17.47 35.73
C VAL A 487 8.39 16.72 34.83
N ARG A 488 7.31 17.37 34.39
CA ARG A 488 6.32 16.71 33.51
C ARG A 488 6.88 16.42 32.12
N LYS A 489 7.76 17.28 31.61
CA LYS A 489 8.42 17.13 30.31
C LYS A 489 9.93 17.36 30.42
N GLU A 490 10.67 16.27 30.40
CA GLU A 490 12.14 16.27 30.37
C GLU A 490 12.67 16.52 28.94
N GLY A 491 13.92 16.99 28.84
CA GLY A 491 14.64 17.11 27.57
C GLY A 491 15.25 18.48 27.30
N ARG A 492 15.62 18.71 26.04
CA ARG A 492 16.23 19.95 25.54
C ARG A 492 15.19 21.04 25.31
N VAL A 493 15.49 22.24 25.78
CA VAL A 493 14.69 23.45 25.53
C VAL A 493 15.58 24.50 24.88
N TYR A 494 15.12 25.06 23.76
CA TYR A 494 15.87 26.12 23.06
C TYR A 494 15.97 27.35 23.93
N LYS A 495 17.20 27.86 24.07
CA LYS A 495 17.51 29.00 24.91
C LYS A 495 17.24 30.29 24.15
N TYR A 496 16.57 31.24 24.80
CA TYR A 496 16.46 32.63 24.35
C TYR A 496 17.23 33.58 25.29
N GLY A 497 17.31 34.86 24.92
CA GLY A 497 18.00 35.87 25.74
C GLY A 497 17.27 36.10 27.07
N GLY A 498 17.99 36.03 28.20
CA GLY A 498 17.42 36.28 29.53
C GLY A 498 16.65 35.12 30.18
N MET A 499 16.61 33.94 29.55
CA MET A 499 15.89 32.76 30.06
C MET A 499 16.30 32.40 31.50
N THR A 500 15.32 32.25 32.39
CA THR A 500 15.52 31.90 33.82
C THR A 500 15.22 30.43 34.13
N LEU A 501 15.63 29.97 35.32
CA LEU A 501 15.27 28.65 35.84
C LEU A 501 13.76 28.46 35.91
N GLN A 502 13.03 29.50 36.34
CA GLN A 502 11.58 29.49 36.40
C GLN A 502 10.96 29.27 35.02
N ASP A 503 11.44 29.99 34.00
CA ASP A 503 10.98 29.84 32.63
C ASP A 503 11.19 28.41 32.11
N LEU A 504 12.35 27.81 32.41
CA LEU A 504 12.64 26.42 32.03
C LEU A 504 11.67 25.44 32.69
N ILE A 505 11.41 25.59 33.99
CA ILE A 505 10.48 24.72 34.73
C ILE A 505 9.07 24.85 34.16
N TYR A 506 8.61 26.05 33.82
CA TYR A 506 7.30 26.26 33.17
C TYR A 506 7.24 25.64 31.78
N LEU A 507 8.26 25.84 30.95
CA LEU A 507 8.35 25.26 29.60
C LEU A 507 8.40 23.71 29.63
N SER A 508 8.84 23.14 30.75
CA SER A 508 8.80 21.71 31.05
C SER A 508 7.50 21.22 31.69
N GLY A 509 6.47 22.07 31.75
CA GLY A 509 5.15 21.74 32.29
C GLY A 509 5.09 21.70 33.82
N GLY A 510 6.07 22.29 34.50
CA GLY A 510 6.16 22.34 35.95
C GLY A 510 6.69 21.06 36.60
N LEU A 511 6.80 21.11 37.93
CA LEU A 511 7.28 20.00 38.76
C LEU A 511 6.20 18.91 38.92
N LYS A 512 6.63 17.66 39.05
CA LYS A 512 5.76 16.53 39.45
C LYS A 512 5.55 16.55 40.97
N GLN A 513 4.45 15.96 41.46
CA GLN A 513 4.18 15.86 42.90
C GLN A 513 5.26 15.07 43.67
N SER A 514 5.92 14.14 43.01
CA SER A 514 7.08 13.39 43.51
C SER A 514 8.34 14.25 43.77
N ALA A 515 8.35 15.50 43.29
CA ALA A 515 9.39 16.49 43.55
C ALA A 515 9.17 17.26 44.87
N GLU A 516 8.04 17.07 45.56
CA GLU A 516 7.74 17.74 46.84
C GLU A 516 8.78 17.40 47.90
N TYR A 517 9.41 18.40 48.55
CA TYR A 517 10.61 18.25 49.40
C TYR A 517 11.86 17.76 48.67
N GLY A 518 11.86 17.77 47.35
CA GLY A 518 13.01 17.46 46.51
C GLY A 518 14.04 18.59 46.46
N ARG A 519 14.97 18.48 45.50
CA ARG A 519 15.96 19.53 45.23
C ARG A 519 16.25 19.65 43.75
N VAL A 520 16.59 20.86 43.33
CA VAL A 520 17.08 21.19 41.99
C VAL A 520 18.59 21.28 42.03
N GLU A 521 19.25 20.59 41.11
CA GLU A 521 20.70 20.65 40.91
C GLU A 521 20.97 21.28 39.54
N ILE A 522 21.61 22.44 39.51
CA ILE A 522 22.03 23.12 38.28
C ILE A 522 23.51 22.83 38.08
N SER A 523 23.85 22.28 36.92
CA SER A 523 25.19 21.99 36.45
C SER A 523 25.49 22.89 35.26
N SER A 524 26.32 23.91 35.48
CA SER A 524 26.79 24.81 34.42
C SER A 524 28.20 24.43 33.97
N VAL A 525 28.40 24.37 32.65
CA VAL A 525 29.74 24.28 32.07
C VAL A 525 30.35 25.67 32.13
N VAL A 526 31.43 25.83 32.90
CA VAL A 526 32.14 27.10 32.97
C VAL A 526 33.04 27.19 31.74
N ASP A 527 32.58 28.00 30.79
CA ASP A 527 33.32 28.53 29.63
C ASP A 527 33.43 27.60 28.41
N VAL A 528 32.52 27.82 27.45
CA VAL A 528 32.51 27.14 26.14
C VAL A 528 33.45 27.86 25.15
N ASP A 529 33.77 29.13 25.38
CA ASP A 529 34.62 29.94 24.49
C ASP A 529 36.11 29.87 24.85
N SER A 530 36.46 29.47 26.07
CA SER A 530 37.86 29.18 26.49
C SER A 530 38.56 28.10 25.64
N ALA A 531 37.82 27.31 24.87
CA ALA A 531 38.39 26.35 23.92
C ALA A 531 39.16 27.02 22.77
N LYS A 532 38.96 28.32 22.51
CA LYS A 532 39.75 29.07 21.51
C LYS A 532 41.17 29.42 21.98
N GLY A 533 41.50 29.22 23.26
CA GLY A 533 42.80 29.58 23.83
C GLY A 533 43.31 28.57 24.86
N MET A 534 43.62 27.34 24.44
CA MET A 534 44.44 26.34 25.17
C MET A 534 44.39 26.37 26.73
N GLN A 535 43.21 26.47 27.34
CA GLN A 535 43.02 26.23 28.78
C GLN A 535 42.06 25.07 28.99
N GLN A 536 42.35 24.21 29.98
CA GLN A 536 41.48 23.08 30.29
C GLN A 536 40.13 23.59 30.80
N PRO A 537 39.00 23.03 30.31
CA PRO A 537 37.67 23.43 30.76
C PRO A 537 37.55 23.24 32.27
N THR A 538 37.26 24.32 33.00
CA THR A 538 37.26 24.30 34.46
C THR A 538 35.91 23.81 35.01
N ARG A 539 36.02 23.07 36.11
CA ARG A 539 34.99 22.43 36.96
C ARG A 539 33.55 22.98 36.87
N THR A 540 32.60 22.03 36.77
CA THR A 540 31.15 22.21 36.95
C THR A 540 30.83 22.95 38.24
N VAL A 541 30.11 24.08 38.14
CA VAL A 541 29.49 24.72 39.30
C VAL A 541 28.18 23.99 39.57
N LEU A 542 28.11 23.27 40.69
CA LEU A 542 26.88 22.63 41.17
C LEU A 542 26.16 23.57 42.12
N LYS A 543 24.99 24.09 41.71
CA LYS A 543 24.09 24.84 42.60
C LYS A 543 22.91 23.96 42.99
N THR A 544 22.73 23.77 44.29
CA THR A 544 21.63 22.97 44.85
C THR A 544 20.59 23.87 45.49
N ILE A 545 19.33 23.73 45.08
CA ILE A 545 18.19 24.54 45.55
C ILE A 545 17.11 23.60 46.09
N ARG A 546 16.49 23.92 47.23
CA ARG A 546 15.43 23.09 47.81
C ARG A 546 14.07 23.44 47.20
N ILE A 547 13.21 22.43 47.04
CA ILE A 547 11.83 22.60 46.55
C ILE A 547 10.90 22.61 47.77
N SER A 548 10.07 23.65 47.88
CA SER A 548 9.09 23.80 48.96
C SER A 548 7.92 22.80 48.82
N PRO A 549 7.15 22.54 49.90
CA PRO A 549 6.02 21.61 49.86
C PRO A 549 4.91 21.99 48.87
N ASN A 550 4.80 23.27 48.54
CA ASN A 550 3.89 23.79 47.53
C ASN A 550 4.43 23.69 46.09
N LEU A 551 5.51 22.93 45.86
CA LEU A 551 6.21 22.80 44.58
C LEU A 551 6.77 24.12 44.03
N GLU A 552 7.06 25.07 44.91
CA GLU A 552 7.72 26.32 44.56
C GLU A 552 9.20 26.31 44.94
N ILE A 553 9.97 27.15 44.25
CA ILE A 553 11.37 27.45 44.54
C ILE A 553 11.42 28.87 45.12
N ASP A 554 12.39 29.16 45.97
CA ASP A 554 12.58 30.50 46.51
C ASP A 554 12.73 31.55 45.39
N SER A 555 12.11 32.73 45.59
CA SER A 555 12.02 33.77 44.56
C SER A 555 13.38 34.31 44.08
N VAL A 556 14.43 34.15 44.88
CA VAL A 556 15.81 34.52 44.49
C VAL A 556 16.40 33.46 43.57
N SER A 557 16.18 32.17 43.84
CA SER A 557 16.68 31.09 43.00
C SER A 557 15.84 30.86 41.74
N SER A 558 14.56 31.25 41.73
CA SER A 558 13.71 31.16 40.54
C SER A 558 14.18 32.10 39.40
N GLN A 559 14.78 33.24 39.77
CA GLN A 559 15.31 34.26 38.85
C GLN A 559 16.75 34.00 38.36
N ILE A 560 17.31 32.82 38.63
CA ILE A 560 18.65 32.47 38.12
C ILE A 560 18.60 32.44 36.60
N VAL A 561 19.36 33.33 35.96
CA VAL A 561 19.52 33.35 34.50
C VAL A 561 20.39 32.18 34.06
N LEU A 562 19.84 31.35 33.17
CA LEU A 562 20.51 30.16 32.67
C LEU A 562 21.51 30.51 31.57
N ARG A 563 22.64 29.80 31.56
CA ARG A 563 23.68 29.87 30.53
C ARG A 563 23.42 28.82 29.45
N PRO A 564 23.95 28.99 28.23
CA PRO A 564 23.89 27.96 27.21
C PRO A 564 24.46 26.63 27.75
N TYR A 565 23.77 25.54 27.47
CA TYR A 565 24.12 24.16 27.82
C TYR A 565 24.08 23.83 29.32
N ASP A 566 23.45 24.67 30.13
CA ASP A 566 23.15 24.31 31.52
C ASP A 566 22.29 23.03 31.59
N GLN A 567 22.63 22.15 32.53
CA GLN A 567 21.88 20.94 32.83
C GLN A 567 21.22 21.05 34.20
N ILE A 568 19.90 20.90 34.24
CA ILE A 568 19.08 21.07 35.43
C ILE A 568 18.50 19.69 35.81
N TYR A 569 18.75 19.23 37.02
CA TYR A 569 18.22 17.96 37.54
C TYR A 569 17.25 18.23 38.68
N ILE A 570 15.98 17.84 38.50
CA ILE A 570 14.97 17.84 39.56
C ILE A 570 14.97 16.48 40.24
N ARG A 571 15.47 16.40 41.47
CA ARG A 571 15.59 15.14 42.22
C ARG A 571 14.29 14.82 42.95
N LYS A 572 13.90 13.54 42.89
CA LYS A 572 12.77 12.97 43.64
C LYS A 572 13.00 13.05 45.14
N ASN A 573 11.92 13.27 45.88
CA ASN A 573 11.90 13.03 47.31
C ASN A 573 12.03 11.52 47.61
N PRO A 574 13.05 11.09 48.39
CA PRO A 574 13.27 9.68 48.70
C PRO A 574 12.17 9.03 49.54
N THR A 575 11.30 9.81 50.20
CA THR A 575 10.18 9.28 51.01
C THR A 575 8.84 9.24 50.26
N PHE A 576 8.80 9.70 49.01
CA PHE A 576 7.56 9.73 48.22
C PHE A 576 7.24 8.37 47.58
N GLU A 577 6.23 7.68 48.11
CA GLU A 577 5.68 6.43 47.56
C GLU A 577 4.18 6.61 47.24
N LEU A 578 3.77 6.21 46.03
CA LEU A 578 2.35 6.17 45.66
C LEU A 578 1.68 4.94 46.28
N GLN A 579 0.36 4.99 46.47
CA GLN A 579 -0.41 3.88 47.04
C GLN A 579 -0.23 2.60 46.21
N GLN A 580 0.33 1.55 46.82
CA GLN A 580 0.56 0.25 46.19
C GLN A 580 -0.59 -0.72 46.49
N LEU A 581 -0.99 -1.52 45.49
CA LEU A 581 -2.13 -2.44 45.60
C LEU A 581 -1.69 -3.91 45.45
N VAL A 582 -2.34 -4.79 46.23
CA VAL A 582 -2.26 -6.25 46.14
C VAL A 582 -3.68 -6.79 45.89
N GLN A 583 -3.84 -7.73 44.97
CA GLN A 583 -5.17 -8.33 44.70
C GLN A 583 -5.32 -9.66 45.44
N ILE A 584 -6.42 -9.82 46.18
CA ILE A 584 -6.80 -11.07 46.83
C ILE A 584 -8.08 -11.58 46.15
N ASN A 585 -7.97 -12.69 45.43
CA ASN A 585 -9.02 -13.28 44.61
C ASN A 585 -9.35 -14.71 45.07
N GLY A 586 -10.56 -15.17 44.74
CA GLY A 586 -11.02 -16.53 45.04
C GLY A 586 -11.88 -16.62 46.31
N LEU A 587 -11.73 -17.71 47.07
CA LEU A 587 -12.63 -18.11 48.15
C LEU A 587 -12.31 -17.43 49.50
N VAL A 588 -12.33 -16.09 49.50
CA VAL A 588 -12.25 -15.21 50.68
C VAL A 588 -13.60 -14.50 50.90
N GLN A 589 -13.85 -13.95 52.10
CA GLN A 589 -15.12 -13.26 52.37
C GLN A 589 -15.28 -12.00 51.52
N TYR A 590 -14.23 -11.20 51.41
CA TYR A 590 -14.18 -10.00 50.58
C TYR A 590 -13.01 -10.13 49.59
N SER A 591 -13.32 -10.42 48.33
CA SER A 591 -12.31 -10.46 47.26
C SER A 591 -12.14 -9.06 46.65
N GLY A 592 -10.91 -8.68 46.30
CA GLY A 592 -10.65 -7.39 45.67
C GLY A 592 -9.24 -6.85 45.89
N PRO A 593 -8.99 -5.59 45.50
CA PRO A 593 -7.71 -4.91 45.73
C PRO A 593 -7.61 -4.41 47.17
N TYR A 594 -6.46 -4.67 47.79
CA TYR A 594 -6.12 -4.21 49.13
C TYR A 594 -4.90 -3.29 49.06
N PRO A 595 -4.98 -2.07 49.61
CA PRO A 595 -3.83 -1.19 49.71
C PRO A 595 -2.82 -1.77 50.70
N ARG A 596 -1.55 -1.70 50.32
CA ARG A 596 -0.41 -2.08 51.14
C ARG A 596 -0.19 -1.00 52.20
N LEU A 597 -0.35 -1.37 53.46
CA LEU A 597 -0.21 -0.49 54.62
C LEU A 597 1.26 -0.28 55.00
N SER A 598 2.13 -1.24 54.70
CA SER A 598 3.58 -1.09 54.92
C SER A 598 4.40 -1.94 53.94
N LYS A 599 5.67 -1.58 53.78
CA LYS A 599 6.64 -2.34 52.96
C LYS A 599 6.85 -3.78 53.46
N TYR A 600 6.42 -4.11 54.66
CA TYR A 600 6.62 -5.43 55.27
C TYR A 600 5.31 -6.19 55.53
N GLU A 601 4.19 -5.73 54.99
CA GLU A 601 2.89 -6.40 55.14
C GLU A 601 2.91 -7.81 54.49
N ARG A 602 2.40 -8.79 55.24
CA ARG A 602 2.50 -10.21 54.90
C ARG A 602 1.16 -10.80 54.49
N LEU A 603 1.23 -11.92 53.76
CA LEU A 603 0.09 -12.65 53.22
C LEU A 603 -1.03 -12.87 54.25
N SER A 604 -0.72 -13.31 55.47
CA SER A 604 -1.75 -13.54 56.49
C SER A 604 -2.56 -12.28 56.83
N SER A 605 -1.91 -11.12 56.87
CA SER A 605 -2.57 -9.83 57.16
C SER A 605 -3.56 -9.45 56.06
N TYR A 606 -3.23 -9.71 54.79
CA TYR A 606 -4.16 -9.50 53.69
C TYR A 606 -5.37 -10.44 53.75
N ILE A 607 -5.18 -11.72 54.12
CA ILE A 607 -6.29 -12.67 54.27
C ILE A 607 -7.20 -12.29 55.44
N GLU A 608 -6.66 -11.80 56.55
CA GLU A 608 -7.45 -11.28 57.68
C GLU A 608 -8.30 -10.08 57.25
N ARG A 609 -7.70 -9.13 56.53
CA ARG A 609 -8.41 -7.96 55.99
C ARG A 609 -9.44 -8.31 54.92
N ALA A 610 -9.24 -9.43 54.23
CA ALA A 610 -10.23 -10.02 53.34
C ALA A 610 -11.39 -10.72 54.07
N GLY A 611 -11.44 -10.62 55.42
CA GLY A 611 -12.47 -11.23 56.26
C GLY A 611 -12.25 -12.73 56.50
N GLY A 612 -11.06 -13.25 56.18
CA GLY A 612 -10.77 -14.68 56.27
C GLY A 612 -11.22 -15.48 55.04
N LEU A 613 -11.09 -16.80 55.14
CA LEU A 613 -11.41 -17.75 54.07
C LEU A 613 -12.85 -18.25 54.20
N LYS A 614 -13.48 -18.61 53.08
CA LYS A 614 -14.77 -19.32 53.05
C LYS A 614 -14.60 -20.80 53.44
N GLU A 615 -15.66 -21.46 53.91
CA GLU A 615 -15.59 -22.83 54.45
C GLU A 615 -15.08 -23.89 53.45
N ASN A 616 -15.35 -23.70 52.15
CA ASN A 616 -14.93 -24.58 51.06
C ASN A 616 -13.63 -24.14 50.35
N ALA A 617 -12.85 -23.24 50.95
CA ALA A 617 -11.58 -22.78 50.38
C ALA A 617 -10.47 -23.85 50.47
N ASP A 618 -9.72 -24.05 49.38
CA ASP A 618 -8.55 -24.94 49.36
C ASP A 618 -7.28 -24.21 49.76
N LEU A 619 -6.89 -24.34 51.03
CA LEU A 619 -5.65 -23.77 51.56
C LEU A 619 -4.39 -24.41 50.95
N SER A 620 -4.50 -25.61 50.38
CA SER A 620 -3.39 -26.32 49.76
C SER A 620 -3.23 -26.03 48.27
N GLY A 621 -4.25 -25.40 47.66
CA GLY A 621 -4.30 -24.99 46.26
C GLY A 621 -4.03 -23.51 46.00
N ALA A 622 -3.81 -22.71 47.05
CA ALA A 622 -3.55 -21.28 46.89
C ALA A 622 -2.25 -21.00 46.09
N ILE A 623 -2.32 -20.04 45.16
CA ILE A 623 -1.21 -19.66 44.28
C ILE A 623 -1.04 -18.14 44.33
N LEU A 624 0.22 -17.69 44.41
CA LEU A 624 0.58 -16.28 44.25
C LEU A 624 1.08 -16.06 42.82
N TYR A 625 0.54 -15.06 42.13
CA TYR A 625 1.08 -14.58 40.87
C TYR A 625 1.86 -13.29 41.10
N ARG A 626 3.17 -13.32 40.84
CA ARG A 626 4.06 -12.17 41.01
C ARG A 626 4.59 -11.69 39.67
N LYS A 627 4.62 -10.36 39.48
CA LYS A 627 5.15 -9.72 38.28
C LYS A 627 6.69 -9.74 38.30
N LYS A 628 7.33 -10.13 37.19
CA LYS A 628 8.81 -10.08 37.08
C LYS A 628 9.34 -8.65 37.15
N THR A 629 10.47 -8.47 37.83
CA THR A 629 11.29 -7.25 37.77
C THR A 629 11.82 -7.00 36.36
N GLN A 630 11.99 -5.72 36.01
CA GLN A 630 12.40 -5.23 34.68
C GLN A 630 13.67 -5.91 34.12
N TYR A 631 14.60 -6.33 34.98
CA TYR A 631 15.86 -6.98 34.59
C TYR A 631 15.70 -8.31 33.83
N TYR A 632 14.54 -8.98 33.93
CA TYR A 632 14.25 -10.22 33.19
C TYR A 632 13.36 -10.00 31.96
N ARG A 633 12.81 -8.79 31.76
CA ARG A 633 12.03 -8.48 30.55
C ARG A 633 12.91 -8.53 29.31
N ASP A 634 14.15 -8.08 29.41
CA ASP A 634 15.10 -7.99 28.29
C ASP A 634 15.46 -9.38 27.70
N ASN A 635 15.43 -10.44 28.51
CA ASN A 635 15.67 -11.81 28.03
C ASN A 635 14.43 -12.47 27.42
N VAL A 636 13.22 -12.01 27.73
CA VAL A 636 11.97 -12.54 27.16
C VAL A 636 11.56 -11.77 25.91
N THR A 637 11.79 -10.46 25.85
CA THR A 637 11.62 -9.67 24.61
C THR A 637 12.49 -10.21 23.49
N ASN A 638 13.74 -10.63 23.79
CA ASN A 638 14.61 -11.28 22.81
C ASN A 638 14.10 -12.65 22.31
N LYS A 639 13.23 -13.32 23.08
CA LYS A 639 12.66 -14.64 22.72
C LYS A 639 11.27 -14.56 22.09
N VAL A 640 10.57 -13.45 22.30
CA VAL A 640 9.28 -13.14 21.64
C VAL A 640 9.50 -12.36 20.34
N ALA A 641 10.56 -11.55 20.26
CA ALA A 641 11.02 -10.96 19.00
C ALA A 641 11.48 -12.02 17.98
N SER A 642 11.83 -13.23 18.42
CA SER A 642 12.12 -14.38 17.56
C SER A 642 10.88 -15.21 17.20
N LEU A 643 9.67 -14.80 17.59
CA LEU A 643 8.40 -15.39 17.18
C LEU A 643 7.64 -14.42 16.24
N THR A 644 8.36 -13.91 15.24
CA THR A 644 7.73 -13.51 13.98
C THR A 644 7.60 -14.76 13.12
N ASP A 645 6.38 -15.13 12.75
CA ASP A 645 6.20 -16.05 11.62
C ASP A 645 6.90 -15.44 10.39
N SER A 646 7.34 -16.30 9.47
CA SER A 646 8.17 -16.02 8.29
C SER A 646 7.59 -14.97 7.30
N ILE A 647 6.51 -14.27 7.65
CA ILE A 647 5.75 -13.31 6.83
C ILE A 647 5.65 -11.92 7.50
N GLY A 648 6.19 -11.72 8.71
CA GLY A 648 6.46 -10.35 9.23
C GLY A 648 5.25 -9.48 9.60
N SER A 649 4.03 -10.03 9.69
CA SER A 649 2.86 -9.28 10.18
C SER A 649 2.69 -9.41 11.70
N ILE A 650 2.83 -8.29 12.41
CA ILE A 650 2.64 -8.17 13.85
C ILE A 650 1.13 -8.15 14.15
N VAL A 651 0.59 -9.22 14.77
CA VAL A 651 -0.75 -9.19 15.39
C VAL A 651 -0.59 -8.68 16.82
N LEU A 652 -0.70 -7.37 17.01
CA LEU A 652 -0.45 -6.69 18.29
C LEU A 652 -1.38 -7.19 19.42
N ASP A 653 -2.66 -7.44 19.15
CA ASP A 653 -3.65 -7.72 20.21
C ASP A 653 -3.52 -9.09 20.89
N SER A 654 -3.22 -10.15 20.14
CA SER A 654 -3.09 -11.51 20.70
C SER A 654 -1.73 -11.74 21.35
N ALA A 655 -0.68 -11.07 20.86
CA ALA A 655 0.64 -11.06 21.48
C ALA A 655 0.61 -10.32 22.83
N GLN A 656 -0.05 -9.16 22.93
CA GLN A 656 -0.10 -8.37 24.16
C GLN A 656 -0.86 -9.08 25.29
N LYS A 657 -1.92 -9.82 24.96
CA LYS A 657 -2.70 -10.64 25.90
C LYS A 657 -1.92 -11.86 26.41
N LYS A 658 -1.18 -12.55 25.53
CA LYS A 658 -0.26 -13.63 25.94
C LYS A 658 0.96 -13.10 26.69
N LEU A 659 1.50 -11.93 26.33
CA LEU A 659 2.66 -11.32 27.00
C LEU A 659 2.33 -10.85 28.43
N SER A 660 1.09 -10.42 28.66
CA SER A 660 0.62 -10.01 29.99
C SER A 660 0.30 -11.21 30.91
N GLU A 661 -0.09 -12.36 30.35
CA GLU A 661 -0.17 -13.64 31.08
C GLU A 661 1.22 -14.24 31.35
N VAL A 662 2.16 -14.15 30.41
CA VAL A 662 3.57 -14.59 30.57
C VAL A 662 4.34 -13.73 31.59
N ALA A 663 3.89 -12.50 31.89
CA ALA A 663 4.55 -11.60 32.83
C ALA A 663 4.32 -11.93 34.32
N LYS A 664 3.41 -12.86 34.62
CA LYS A 664 3.08 -13.27 35.99
C LYS A 664 3.58 -14.70 36.23
N GLU A 665 4.56 -14.87 37.11
CA GLU A 665 5.02 -16.21 37.49
C GLU A 665 4.18 -16.76 38.66
N PRO A 666 3.70 -18.02 38.57
CA PRO A 666 3.09 -18.68 39.70
C PRO A 666 4.16 -19.02 40.73
N VAL A 667 4.07 -18.40 41.89
CA VAL A 667 4.85 -18.69 43.09
C VAL A 667 4.02 -19.64 43.95
N SER A 668 4.53 -20.86 44.13
CA SER A 668 3.90 -21.85 45.01
C SER A 668 3.95 -21.38 46.46
N ILE A 669 2.79 -21.29 47.10
CA ILE A 669 2.64 -20.89 48.50
C ILE A 669 1.99 -22.02 49.32
N ASP A 670 2.24 -22.02 50.62
CA ASP A 670 1.62 -22.94 51.58
C ASP A 670 0.77 -22.10 52.53
N LEU A 671 -0.46 -21.79 52.09
CA LEU A 671 -1.35 -20.86 52.79
C LEU A 671 -1.76 -21.41 54.17
N TYR A 672 -1.96 -22.74 54.28
CA TYR A 672 -2.23 -23.37 55.57
C TYR A 672 -1.14 -23.07 56.60
N ARG A 673 0.13 -23.24 56.23
CA ARG A 673 1.26 -22.93 57.13
C ARG A 673 1.45 -21.43 57.34
N ALA A 674 1.16 -20.60 56.35
CA ALA A 674 1.23 -19.14 56.46
C ALA A 674 0.25 -18.61 57.53
N LEU A 675 -0.99 -19.12 57.53
CA LEU A 675 -2.01 -18.71 58.50
C LEU A 675 -1.78 -19.31 59.90
N LYS A 676 -1.30 -20.55 59.97
CA LYS A 676 -1.02 -21.24 61.25
C LYS A 676 0.24 -20.72 61.95
N TYR A 677 1.27 -20.37 61.19
CA TYR A 677 2.56 -19.89 61.70
C TYR A 677 2.84 -18.49 61.14
N LYS A 678 2.13 -17.48 61.66
CA LYS A 678 2.30 -16.07 61.26
C LYS A 678 3.75 -15.63 61.44
N ASN A 679 4.23 -14.71 60.59
CA ASN A 679 5.62 -14.24 60.56
C ASN A 679 6.68 -15.31 60.24
N SER A 680 6.28 -16.53 59.84
CA SER A 680 7.23 -17.56 59.42
C SER A 680 7.69 -17.38 57.97
N LYS A 681 8.61 -18.24 57.51
CA LYS A 681 9.03 -18.30 56.10
C LYS A 681 7.89 -18.64 55.13
N TYR A 682 6.76 -19.15 55.62
CA TYR A 682 5.58 -19.46 54.81
C TYR A 682 4.65 -18.25 54.64
N ASP A 683 4.71 -17.29 55.58
CA ASP A 683 3.93 -16.06 55.58
C ASP A 683 4.69 -14.95 54.85
N ILE A 684 4.69 -15.03 53.53
CA ILE A 684 5.52 -14.20 52.66
C ILE A 684 5.06 -12.74 52.63
N ILE A 685 6.00 -11.83 52.40
CA ILE A 685 5.71 -10.40 52.16
C ILE A 685 5.20 -10.25 50.72
N LEU A 686 4.07 -9.56 50.56
CA LEU A 686 3.49 -9.27 49.26
C LEU A 686 4.02 -7.94 48.70
N GLN A 687 4.12 -7.87 47.38
CA GLN A 687 4.68 -6.75 46.61
C GLN A 687 3.60 -6.08 45.77
N GLU A 688 3.88 -4.87 45.29
CA GLU A 688 2.97 -4.15 44.39
C GLU A 688 2.62 -4.99 43.15
N GLY A 689 1.32 -5.15 42.90
CA GLY A 689 0.82 -5.90 41.75
C GLY A 689 0.80 -7.43 41.93
N ASP A 690 1.12 -7.93 43.13
CA ASP A 690 0.91 -9.34 43.47
C ASP A 690 -0.58 -9.70 43.43
N VAL A 691 -0.90 -10.90 42.93
CA VAL A 691 -2.26 -11.44 42.90
C VAL A 691 -2.27 -12.79 43.60
N VAL A 692 -2.95 -12.89 44.73
CA VAL A 692 -3.16 -14.14 45.45
C VAL A 692 -4.49 -14.73 45.01
N PHE A 693 -4.49 -15.99 44.56
CA PHE A 693 -5.69 -16.70 44.17
C PHE A 693 -5.90 -17.93 45.04
N ILE A 694 -7.08 -18.05 45.62
CA ILE A 694 -7.46 -19.15 46.51
C ILE A 694 -8.62 -19.94 45.87
N PRO A 695 -8.37 -21.15 45.36
CA PRO A 695 -9.40 -21.95 44.72
C PRO A 695 -10.36 -22.60 45.73
N GLU A 696 -11.44 -23.16 45.20
CA GLU A 696 -12.32 -24.07 45.93
C GLU A 696 -11.70 -25.48 46.02
N ILE A 697 -12.04 -26.24 47.06
CA ILE A 697 -11.62 -27.64 47.23
C ILE A 697 -12.06 -28.47 46.02
N ASN A 698 -11.07 -29.07 45.34
CA ASN A 698 -11.31 -29.97 44.23
C ASN A 698 -11.23 -31.43 44.72
N PRO A 699 -12.37 -32.14 44.89
CA PRO A 699 -12.39 -33.48 45.45
C PRO A 699 -11.94 -34.56 44.44
N PHE A 700 -11.37 -34.18 43.29
CA PHE A 700 -10.95 -35.12 42.26
C PHE A 700 -9.42 -35.20 42.12
N VAL A 701 -8.96 -36.37 41.71
CA VAL A 701 -7.59 -36.66 41.28
C VAL A 701 -7.60 -36.92 39.78
N ASN A 702 -6.71 -36.28 39.04
CA ASN A 702 -6.55 -36.55 37.62
C ASN A 702 -5.41 -37.53 37.38
N VAL A 703 -5.62 -38.56 36.57
CA VAL A 703 -4.57 -39.52 36.18
C VAL A 703 -4.36 -39.43 34.68
N GLU A 704 -3.16 -39.04 34.27
CA GLU A 704 -2.84 -38.76 32.87
C GLU A 704 -1.45 -39.27 32.46
N GLY A 705 -1.24 -39.38 31.15
CA GLY A 705 -0.04 -39.95 30.55
C GLY A 705 -0.23 -41.41 30.12
N ASN A 706 0.80 -42.23 30.30
CA ASN A 706 0.88 -43.61 29.82
C ASN A 706 0.21 -44.61 30.77
N VAL A 707 -1.12 -44.47 30.87
CA VAL A 707 -2.05 -45.38 31.55
C VAL A 707 -3.03 -45.95 30.52
N GLN A 708 -3.69 -47.06 30.82
CA GLN A 708 -4.62 -47.69 29.87
C GLN A 708 -5.82 -46.79 29.54
N SER A 709 -6.32 -46.03 30.52
CA SER A 709 -7.40 -45.05 30.32
C SER A 709 -7.21 -43.82 31.21
N PRO A 710 -6.73 -42.68 30.68
CA PRO A 710 -6.65 -41.42 31.43
C PRO A 710 -8.02 -41.04 31.98
N LEU A 711 -8.11 -40.82 33.30
CA LEU A 711 -9.38 -40.66 33.99
C LEU A 711 -9.27 -39.68 35.16
N LYS A 712 -10.35 -38.92 35.38
CA LYS A 712 -10.54 -38.08 36.57
C LYS A 712 -11.38 -38.85 37.59
N LEU A 713 -10.76 -39.15 38.73
CA LEU A 713 -11.30 -39.99 39.78
C LEU A 713 -11.66 -39.15 41.01
N THR A 714 -12.66 -39.57 41.78
CA THR A 714 -12.90 -38.97 43.11
C THR A 714 -11.74 -39.33 44.03
N TYR A 715 -11.24 -38.35 44.79
CA TYR A 715 -10.21 -38.59 45.79
C TYR A 715 -10.76 -39.47 46.90
N ASP A 716 -10.07 -40.57 47.14
CA ASP A 716 -10.35 -41.52 48.19
C ASP A 716 -9.46 -41.20 49.41
N LYS A 717 -10.09 -40.81 50.52
CA LYS A 717 -9.40 -40.43 51.76
C LYS A 717 -8.68 -41.61 52.42
N GLU A 718 -9.14 -42.84 52.18
CA GLU A 718 -8.55 -44.06 52.72
C GLU A 718 -7.35 -44.53 51.88
N HIS A 719 -7.28 -44.14 50.61
CA HIS A 719 -6.24 -44.54 49.66
C HIS A 719 -5.49 -43.35 49.05
N SER A 720 -4.28 -43.10 49.53
CA SER A 720 -3.40 -42.02 49.02
C SER A 720 -2.25 -42.50 48.12
N ASN A 721 -2.23 -43.80 47.76
CA ASN A 721 -1.17 -44.39 46.95
C ASN A 721 -1.41 -44.14 45.46
N VAL A 722 -0.39 -43.69 44.74
CA VAL A 722 -0.40 -43.54 43.27
C VAL A 722 -0.85 -44.81 42.56
N GLY A 723 -0.38 -45.99 43.02
CA GLY A 723 -0.74 -47.28 42.42
C GLY A 723 -2.25 -47.51 42.39
N TYR A 724 -2.95 -47.19 43.48
CA TYR A 724 -4.41 -47.33 43.58
C TYR A 724 -5.15 -46.55 42.49
N TYR A 725 -4.78 -45.28 42.28
CA TYR A 725 -5.41 -44.44 41.26
C TYR A 725 -5.03 -44.86 39.83
N VAL A 726 -3.80 -45.33 39.62
CA VAL A 726 -3.39 -45.86 38.31
C VAL A 726 -4.11 -47.16 37.99
N ASP A 727 -4.30 -48.04 38.96
CA ASP A 727 -5.05 -49.30 38.76
C ASP A 727 -6.53 -49.02 38.47
N LYS A 728 -7.13 -48.03 39.14
CA LYS A 728 -8.47 -47.52 38.82
C LYS A 728 -8.58 -46.88 37.44
N ALA A 729 -7.46 -46.40 36.89
CA ALA A 729 -7.33 -45.92 35.51
C ALA A 729 -7.03 -47.05 34.50
N GLY A 730 -7.28 -48.32 34.87
CA GLY A 730 -7.04 -49.49 34.04
C GLY A 730 -5.61 -50.02 34.10
N GLY A 731 -4.76 -49.49 34.99
CA GLY A 731 -3.36 -49.85 35.12
C GLY A 731 -2.45 -49.10 34.15
N TYR A 732 -1.17 -49.49 34.15
CA TYR A 732 -0.18 -48.84 33.29
C TYR A 732 -0.32 -49.21 31.80
N GLY A 733 -0.08 -48.24 30.92
CA GLY A 733 -0.01 -48.46 29.47
C GLY A 733 1.29 -49.13 29.01
N ILE A 734 1.58 -49.13 27.71
CA ILE A 734 2.75 -49.80 27.13
C ILE A 734 4.03 -49.00 27.44
N ARG A 735 5.04 -49.63 28.06
CA ARG A 735 6.34 -49.03 28.44
C ARG A 735 6.23 -47.79 29.35
N PRO A 736 5.56 -47.92 30.51
CA PRO A 736 5.43 -46.84 31.48
C PRO A 736 6.78 -46.60 32.18
N TRP A 737 7.15 -45.35 32.38
CA TRP A 737 8.34 -45.03 33.16
C TRP A 737 8.01 -44.92 34.65
N ARG A 738 7.70 -46.07 35.27
CA ARG A 738 7.23 -46.15 36.67
C ARG A 738 8.14 -45.43 37.68
N ARG A 739 9.46 -45.47 37.43
CA ARG A 739 10.50 -44.82 38.24
C ARG A 739 10.52 -43.28 38.17
N ARG A 740 9.76 -42.67 37.25
CA ARG A 740 9.70 -41.23 36.99
C ARG A 740 8.30 -40.65 37.11
N ILE A 741 7.35 -41.42 37.62
CA ILE A 741 6.01 -40.90 37.93
C ILE A 741 6.14 -39.72 38.89
N PHE A 742 5.32 -38.70 38.70
CA PHE A 742 5.26 -37.57 39.60
C PHE A 742 3.83 -37.10 39.79
N VAL A 743 3.58 -36.52 40.96
CA VAL A 743 2.28 -35.96 41.35
C VAL A 743 2.44 -34.46 41.45
N THR A 744 1.61 -33.73 40.72
CA THR A 744 1.48 -32.27 40.80
C THR A 744 0.30 -31.96 41.72
N TYR A 745 0.53 -31.22 42.79
CA TYR A 745 -0.49 -30.81 43.77
C TYR A 745 -1.23 -29.55 43.31
N ALA A 746 -2.38 -29.24 43.94
CA ALA A 746 -3.24 -28.12 43.56
C ALA A 746 -2.54 -26.74 43.51
N ASN A 747 -1.52 -26.49 44.36
CA ASN A 747 -0.70 -25.27 44.31
C ASN A 747 0.45 -25.29 43.29
N GLY A 748 0.41 -26.20 42.31
CA GLY A 748 1.40 -26.35 41.24
C GLY A 748 2.72 -27.01 41.65
N LYS A 749 2.89 -27.41 42.92
CA LYS A 749 4.11 -28.10 43.37
C LYS A 749 4.11 -29.56 42.90
N SER A 750 5.20 -30.01 42.26
CA SER A 750 5.33 -31.42 41.86
C SER A 750 6.29 -32.20 42.78
N LYS A 751 5.94 -33.44 43.11
CA LYS A 751 6.83 -34.42 43.76
C LYS A 751 6.99 -35.63 42.85
N ARG A 752 8.24 -36.05 42.65
CA ARG A 752 8.57 -37.24 41.87
C ARG A 752 8.72 -38.48 42.75
N THR A 753 8.50 -39.65 42.17
CA THR A 753 8.92 -40.93 42.75
C THR A 753 10.42 -40.91 43.00
N PHE A 754 10.80 -41.30 44.22
CA PHE A 754 12.20 -41.50 44.60
C PHE A 754 12.46 -42.99 44.77
N ASN A 755 13.64 -43.44 44.34
CA ASN A 755 14.02 -44.85 44.36
C ASN A 755 15.18 -45.03 45.35
N LEU A 756 15.07 -46.02 46.23
CA LEU A 756 16.15 -46.45 47.11
C LEU A 756 16.36 -47.96 46.88
N PHE A 757 17.49 -48.31 46.25
CA PHE A 757 17.77 -49.68 45.79
C PHE A 757 16.59 -50.27 45.00
N PHE A 758 16.01 -51.38 45.47
CA PHE A 758 14.89 -52.07 44.83
C PHE A 758 13.50 -51.53 45.24
N ILE A 759 13.42 -50.58 46.17
CA ILE A 759 12.16 -50.03 46.70
C ILE A 759 11.83 -48.69 46.05
N HIS A 760 10.60 -48.57 45.56
CA HIS A 760 10.08 -47.36 44.91
C HIS A 760 9.13 -46.63 45.87
N PHE A 761 9.47 -45.40 46.23
CA PHE A 761 8.63 -44.55 47.09
C PHE A 761 7.86 -43.57 46.24
N TYR A 762 6.59 -43.90 45.98
CA TYR A 762 5.67 -43.04 45.25
C TYR A 762 5.19 -41.88 46.14
N PRO A 763 5.01 -40.67 45.58
CA PRO A 763 4.42 -39.55 46.29
C PRO A 763 2.99 -39.89 46.73
N ARG A 764 2.56 -39.38 47.89
CA ARG A 764 1.14 -39.47 48.28
C ARG A 764 0.30 -38.52 47.45
N VAL A 765 -0.84 -39.01 46.99
CA VAL A 765 -1.87 -38.27 46.26
C VAL A 765 -2.75 -37.50 47.26
N LYS A 766 -3.19 -36.31 46.87
CA LYS A 766 -4.12 -35.47 47.65
C LYS A 766 -5.28 -35.01 46.76
N GLU A 767 -6.31 -34.43 47.37
CA GLU A 767 -7.35 -33.67 46.67
C GLU A 767 -6.74 -32.67 45.66
N GLY A 768 -7.33 -32.57 44.47
CA GLY A 768 -6.86 -31.71 43.39
C GLY A 768 -5.53 -32.11 42.74
N SER A 769 -4.95 -33.26 43.10
CA SER A 769 -3.67 -33.69 42.53
C SER A 769 -3.82 -34.25 41.11
N THR A 770 -2.77 -34.06 40.30
CA THR A 770 -2.62 -34.71 39.00
C THR A 770 -1.44 -35.67 39.03
N ILE A 771 -1.69 -36.93 38.71
CA ILE A 771 -0.69 -38.00 38.59
C ILE A 771 -0.27 -38.07 37.13
N HIS A 772 1.01 -37.82 36.88
CA HIS A 772 1.58 -37.89 35.55
C HIS A 772 2.41 -39.17 35.41
N VAL A 773 2.02 -40.03 34.46
CA VAL A 773 2.73 -41.27 34.13
C VAL A 773 3.51 -41.09 32.82
N PRO A 774 4.82 -40.81 32.86
CA PRO A 774 5.60 -40.60 31.64
C PRO A 774 5.89 -41.92 30.89
N VAL A 775 6.15 -41.82 29.59
CA VAL A 775 6.63 -42.93 28.74
C VAL A 775 8.14 -43.13 28.95
N ARG A 776 8.63 -44.38 28.93
CA ARG A 776 10.07 -44.67 28.99
C ARG A 776 10.70 -44.49 27.60
N PRO A 777 11.72 -43.62 27.42
CA PRO A 777 12.36 -43.39 26.12
C PRO A 777 13.14 -44.63 25.63
N GLU A 778 13.20 -44.81 24.30
CA GLU A 778 14.03 -45.84 23.64
C GLU A 778 15.53 -45.49 23.71
N GLY A 779 16.39 -46.46 24.03
CA GLY A 779 17.85 -46.28 24.06
C GLY A 779 18.52 -46.17 25.44
N ALA A 780 17.79 -46.36 26.55
CA ALA A 780 18.35 -46.30 27.91
C ALA A 780 18.74 -47.69 28.48
N GLU A 781 19.44 -48.50 27.69
CA GLU A 781 20.20 -49.66 28.19
C GLU A 781 21.69 -49.27 28.25
N VAL A 782 22.15 -48.83 29.41
CA VAL A 782 23.58 -48.75 29.70
C VAL A 782 23.87 -49.79 30.78
N THR A 783 24.68 -50.76 30.35
CA THR A 783 25.24 -51.95 30.99
C THR A 783 25.44 -51.91 32.52
N ASP A 784 24.80 -52.88 33.21
CA ASP A 784 25.04 -53.24 34.62
C ASP A 784 26.52 -53.60 34.93
N ALA A 785 27.36 -53.79 33.91
CA ALA A 785 28.77 -54.09 34.04
C ALA A 785 29.60 -52.90 34.59
N VAL A 786 29.23 -51.64 34.31
CA VAL A 786 29.98 -50.47 34.77
C VAL A 786 29.71 -50.18 36.25
N VAL A 787 28.53 -50.54 36.75
CA VAL A 787 28.14 -50.36 38.16
C VAL A 787 28.79 -51.42 39.07
N GLN A 788 29.02 -52.65 38.58
CA GLN A 788 29.70 -53.69 39.37
C GLN A 788 31.20 -53.41 39.59
N VAL A 789 31.89 -52.80 38.62
CA VAL A 789 33.31 -52.43 38.77
C VAL A 789 33.50 -51.28 39.79
N ALA A 790 32.50 -50.40 39.92
CA ALA A 790 32.54 -49.32 40.91
C ALA A 790 32.31 -49.82 42.35
N LEU A 791 31.46 -50.85 42.55
CA LEU A 791 31.13 -51.38 43.88
C LEU A 791 32.22 -52.27 44.50
N SER A 792 33.09 -52.90 43.70
CA SER A 792 34.20 -53.75 44.22
C SER A 792 35.40 -52.96 44.76
N SER A 793 35.50 -51.66 44.46
CA SER A 793 36.62 -50.81 44.89
C SER A 793 36.44 -50.16 46.26
N ILE A 794 35.23 -50.16 46.81
CA ILE A 794 34.88 -49.48 48.07
C ILE A 794 35.39 -50.22 49.33
N PRO A 795 35.38 -51.57 49.44
CA PRO A 795 35.87 -52.25 50.63
C PRO A 795 37.39 -52.10 50.84
N ILE A 796 38.16 -52.04 49.75
CA ILE A 796 39.63 -51.94 49.79
C ILE A 796 40.06 -50.55 50.30
N ALA A 797 39.36 -49.49 49.88
CA ALA A 797 39.63 -48.14 50.34
C ALA A 797 39.27 -47.93 51.84
N VAL A 798 38.20 -48.57 52.32
CA VAL A 798 37.78 -48.48 53.73
C VAL A 798 38.69 -49.31 54.64
N ALA A 799 39.13 -50.50 54.21
CA ALA A 799 40.07 -51.32 54.97
C ALA A 799 41.45 -50.65 55.11
N ALA A 800 41.95 -50.00 54.05
CA ALA A 800 43.19 -49.23 54.09
C ALA A 800 43.10 -47.98 54.98
N PHE A 801 41.92 -47.36 55.07
CA PHE A 801 41.68 -46.21 55.94
C PHE A 801 41.57 -46.61 57.43
N ILE A 802 40.97 -47.76 57.74
CA ILE A 802 40.86 -48.28 59.12
C ILE A 802 42.22 -48.81 59.62
N ALA A 803 43.01 -49.48 58.78
CA ALA A 803 44.35 -49.95 59.15
C ALA A 803 45.31 -48.79 59.49
N LYS A 804 45.11 -47.61 58.88
CA LYS A 804 45.90 -46.40 59.11
C LYS A 804 45.44 -45.59 60.35
N ILE A 805 44.33 -45.96 60.98
CA ILE A 805 43.81 -45.35 62.21
C ILE A 805 44.15 -46.21 63.45
N ILE A 806 44.58 -47.46 63.26
CA ILE A 806 44.86 -48.43 64.35
C ILE A 806 46.39 -48.65 64.58
N GLN A 807 47.26 -48.15 63.69
CA GLN A 807 48.69 -47.91 63.97
C GLN A 807 48.92 -46.45 64.33
#